data_AF-A0A1M3NI38-F1
#
_entry.id   AF-A0A1M3NI38-F1
#
_cell.length_a   1.000
_cell.length_b   1.000
_cell.length_c   1.000
_cell.angle_alpha   90.00
_cell.angle_beta   90.00
_cell.angle_gamma   90.00
#
_symmetry.space_group_name_H-M   'P 1'
#
loop_
_entity.id
_entity.type
_entity.pdbx_description
1 polymer ?
#
loop_
_entity_poly.entity_id
_entity_poly.type
_entity_poly.pdbx_seq_one_letter_code
_entity_poly.pdbx_strand_id
1 'polypeptide(L)'
;MSPRLRRRSASAGSSRISLDAVRQGRAPSSSLRRAASRFAFALLAVAASGVSVQGIASAQERGAKNVRSDLSLGGSATQPQVTERISLIADLDDDDADDRPDGEGAFVSPAARVDLVTLDARFTGATLSPTRGREHARLVANGKLFGWGERLPPGVQLQGLSPGRTVLVARWPNGRETGISVDVHGVTMRDGQRRPVDMASQRASLQRTPPARVDLDDVDQVIDDPDVLRVVLRSPEGTPLGPITVESVSAEGAPLDTTADLRLLRTSCGPEASSELACVATAPLRFVVDDVDRRHPLIAARSIKAEVGGAIVVRDAKGKKLQAIRVAGPRRTEAGPIGRYRLAIRPIVMRLSPGGAPSVGGTDAGAIAALRQELAVASGIWGQCGISFGPLSQMDVKVVNPPPPYLVALGDDVGLPASGGEVRLRVEGKPLSFSTKKGWSTRQAALELARVAEKAGLKAAISENARISSGAAPSVDVALRRADGQLATAELVSSSDPTMSVSVGAVDLSDGLQHFGDTDSVAGTIEERTLVKSVDDGDPRTIEVIVVPFFGGGGRIGESFIGSDGSSMRNVVIIDRAGVRARRTSLTLAHELGHVILDEPGHPDDYGIDTPTLLMDSDASDGSPFGPRRLTVDDCVRAVRQSGPGSRIPLLTEWKLSPLKYPTR
;
A
#
# COMPACT_ATOMS: atom_id res chain seq x y z
N MET A 1 -12.62 33.35 53.30
CA MET A 1 -13.62 34.16 52.57
C MET A 1 -13.31 35.63 52.80
N SER A 2 -13.31 36.44 51.72
CA SER A 2 -12.96 37.88 51.59
C SER A 2 -11.46 38.27 51.64
N PRO A 3 -11.00 39.29 50.89
CA PRO A 3 -10.64 39.14 49.47
C PRO A 3 -9.33 39.83 48.99
N ARG A 4 -8.89 39.40 47.79
CA ARG A 4 -8.22 40.12 46.67
C ARG A 4 -7.27 41.30 46.96
N LEU A 5 -6.03 41.16 46.52
CA LEU A 5 -5.19 42.24 45.99
C LEU A 5 -4.34 41.74 44.80
N ARG A 6 -4.62 42.28 43.61
CA ARG A 6 -3.88 42.10 42.36
C ARG A 6 -2.59 42.92 42.39
N ARG A 7 -1.48 42.35 41.93
CA ARG A 7 -0.25 43.09 41.55
C ARG A 7 0.12 42.79 40.09
N ARG A 8 0.15 43.89 39.32
CA ARG A 8 1.08 44.30 38.25
C ARG A 8 1.47 43.28 37.15
N SER A 9 0.91 43.50 35.97
CA SER A 9 1.59 43.31 34.67
C SER A 9 2.14 44.66 34.18
N ALA A 10 3.34 44.65 33.62
CA ALA A 10 3.94 45.76 32.88
C ALA A 10 4.22 45.28 31.44
N SER A 11 4.01 46.21 30.51
CA SER A 11 3.79 46.04 29.08
C SER A 11 5.05 46.23 28.23
N ALA A 12 5.15 45.46 27.15
CA ALA A 12 5.69 45.85 25.84
C ALA A 12 4.59 45.43 24.84
N GLY A 13 4.09 46.22 23.89
CA GLY A 13 4.71 47.19 23.00
C GLY A 13 4.17 46.86 21.60
N SER A 14 2.95 47.32 21.27
CA SER A 14 2.29 47.08 19.98
C SER A 14 2.00 48.41 19.31
N SER A 15 2.73 48.72 18.24
CA SER A 15 2.54 49.89 17.39
C SER A 15 1.47 49.61 16.34
N ARG A 16 0.36 50.36 16.38
CA ARG A 16 -0.59 50.53 15.27
C ARG A 16 -0.37 51.91 14.65
N ILE A 17 -0.30 51.98 13.32
CA ILE A 17 -0.58 53.17 12.50
C ILE A 17 -1.35 52.63 11.28
N SER A 18 -2.68 52.68 11.29
CA SER A 18 -3.59 53.72 10.77
C SER A 18 -3.84 53.61 9.26
N LEU A 19 -5.12 53.38 8.95
CA LEU A 19 -5.77 53.30 7.65
C LEU A 19 -6.29 54.68 7.19
N ASP A 20 -6.63 54.72 5.90
CA ASP A 20 -7.38 55.71 5.11
C ASP A 20 -6.60 56.89 4.51
N ALA A 21 -6.70 57.26 3.23
CA ALA A 21 -7.38 56.72 2.04
C ALA A 21 -6.96 57.59 0.84
N VAL A 22 -6.72 57.03 -0.35
CA VAL A 22 -7.11 57.68 -1.64
C VAL A 22 -7.39 56.61 -2.69
N ARG A 23 -8.67 56.60 -3.09
CA ARG A 23 -9.30 56.01 -4.26
C ARG A 23 -8.67 56.55 -5.56
N GLN A 24 -8.26 55.70 -6.49
CA GLN A 24 -8.41 55.91 -7.93
C GLN A 24 -8.15 54.61 -8.67
N GLY A 25 -9.14 54.15 -9.43
CA GLY A 25 -9.16 52.85 -10.09
C GLY A 25 -8.35 52.81 -11.38
N ARG A 26 -7.90 51.60 -11.73
CA ARG A 26 -7.73 51.11 -13.09
C ARG A 26 -7.48 49.61 -13.07
N ALA A 27 -8.33 48.86 -13.76
CA ALA A 27 -8.13 47.45 -14.07
C ALA A 27 -7.11 47.29 -15.22
N PRO A 28 -6.43 46.14 -15.31
CA PRO A 28 -6.09 45.51 -16.60
C PRO A 28 -6.66 44.08 -16.63
N SER A 29 -7.66 43.82 -17.47
CA SER A 29 -7.55 43.40 -18.88
C SER A 29 -7.05 41.97 -19.08
N SER A 30 -8.01 41.12 -19.43
CA SER A 30 -7.86 39.82 -20.07
C SER A 30 -7.27 39.93 -21.48
N SER A 31 -6.16 39.23 -21.74
CA SER A 31 -5.74 38.64 -23.03
C SER A 31 -4.38 37.98 -22.77
N LEU A 32 -4.18 36.68 -23.01
CA LEU A 32 -3.91 36.13 -24.34
C LEU A 32 -4.18 34.61 -24.32
N ARG A 33 -5.37 34.22 -24.77
CA ARG A 33 -5.57 32.99 -25.55
C ARG A 33 -5.42 33.39 -27.02
N ARG A 34 -4.39 32.87 -27.70
CA ARG A 34 -4.32 32.56 -29.15
C ARG A 34 -2.85 32.41 -29.56
N ALA A 35 -2.43 31.16 -29.75
CA ALA A 35 -1.40 30.80 -30.72
C ALA A 35 -1.73 29.40 -31.22
N ALA A 36 -2.51 29.35 -32.30
CA ALA A 36 -2.73 28.15 -33.10
C ALA A 36 -2.48 28.52 -34.56
N SER A 37 -1.92 27.55 -35.27
CA SER A 37 -1.81 27.43 -36.73
C SER A 37 -0.68 28.19 -37.43
N ARG A 38 0.34 27.44 -37.80
CA ARG A 38 0.94 27.39 -39.16
C ARG A 38 1.91 26.22 -39.22
N PHE A 39 1.52 25.13 -39.88
CA PHE A 39 2.33 24.37 -40.84
C PHE A 39 1.54 23.14 -41.31
N ALA A 40 0.98 23.23 -42.52
CA ALA A 40 0.56 22.11 -43.33
C ALA A 40 0.85 22.48 -44.77
N PHE A 41 1.64 21.64 -45.47
CA PHE A 41 1.41 21.11 -46.82
C PHE A 41 2.71 20.53 -47.38
N ALA A 42 2.72 19.22 -47.64
CA ALA A 42 3.03 18.68 -48.96
C ALA A 42 2.65 17.19 -49.01
N LEU A 43 1.73 16.87 -49.94
CA LEU A 43 1.37 15.55 -50.42
C LEU A 43 2.57 14.86 -51.10
N LEU A 44 2.62 13.52 -51.04
CA LEU A 44 2.72 12.70 -52.25
C LEU A 44 2.16 11.29 -52.01
N ALA A 45 1.35 10.84 -52.96
CA ALA A 45 0.62 9.59 -53.01
C ALA A 45 1.34 8.56 -53.88
N VAL A 46 1.23 7.25 -53.56
CA VAL A 46 1.15 6.13 -54.53
C VAL A 46 0.39 4.94 -53.91
N ALA A 47 -0.65 4.51 -54.64
CA ALA A 47 -1.31 3.19 -54.81
C ALA A 47 -1.04 2.04 -53.81
N ALA A 48 -2.03 1.34 -53.22
CA ALA A 48 -3.19 0.57 -53.74
C ALA A 48 -2.89 -0.92 -54.05
N SER A 49 -3.46 -1.80 -53.21
CA SER A 49 -3.93 -3.18 -53.48
C SER A 49 -4.47 -3.74 -52.14
N GLY A 50 -5.75 -4.08 -51.90
CA GLY A 50 -6.89 -4.31 -52.77
C GLY A 50 -7.20 -5.80 -52.88
N VAL A 51 -7.90 -6.39 -51.91
CA VAL A 51 -8.83 -7.53 -52.13
C VAL A 51 -9.95 -7.45 -51.08
N SER A 52 -11.16 -7.18 -51.54
CA SER A 52 -12.42 -7.33 -50.83
C SER A 52 -13.29 -8.19 -51.73
N VAL A 53 -13.86 -9.28 -51.22
CA VAL A 53 -14.80 -10.13 -51.98
C VAL A 53 -16.16 -10.02 -51.31
N GLN A 54 -17.05 -9.28 -51.98
CA GLN A 54 -18.50 -9.36 -51.84
C GLN A 54 -19.08 -10.07 -53.07
N GLY A 55 -20.16 -10.82 -52.85
CA GLY A 55 -20.99 -11.48 -53.85
C GLY A 55 -21.10 -12.98 -53.53
N ILE A 56 -22.26 -13.61 -53.45
CA ILE A 56 -23.48 -13.43 -54.25
C ILE A 56 -24.66 -13.97 -53.42
N ALA A 57 -25.77 -13.23 -53.39
CA ALA A 57 -27.09 -13.78 -53.11
C ALA A 57 -27.86 -13.89 -54.45
N SER A 58 -28.35 -15.07 -54.80
CA SER A 58 -29.67 -15.30 -55.41
C SER A 58 -29.85 -16.75 -55.89
N ALA A 59 -31.06 -17.26 -55.60
CA ALA A 59 -31.85 -18.22 -56.34
C ALA A 59 -31.30 -19.65 -56.58
N GLN A 60 -31.85 -20.61 -55.84
CA GLN A 60 -32.41 -21.82 -56.47
C GLN A 60 -33.53 -22.44 -55.62
N GLU A 61 -34.76 -22.08 -55.98
CA GLU A 61 -35.96 -22.88 -55.77
C GLU A 61 -35.94 -24.07 -56.74
N ARG A 62 -36.12 -25.30 -56.23
CA ARG A 62 -36.95 -26.37 -56.82
C ARG A 62 -36.82 -27.67 -56.04
N GLY A 63 -37.95 -28.16 -55.55
CA GLY A 63 -38.23 -29.60 -55.49
C GLY A 63 -38.36 -30.23 -54.11
N ALA A 64 -39.42 -29.91 -53.36
CA ALA A 64 -39.95 -30.82 -52.35
C ALA A 64 -41.45 -31.04 -52.61
N LYS A 65 -41.76 -32.21 -53.19
CA LYS A 65 -43.13 -32.70 -53.34
C LYS A 65 -43.65 -33.18 -51.98
N ASN A 66 -44.89 -32.79 -51.72
CA ASN A 66 -45.81 -33.29 -50.70
C ASN A 66 -45.62 -34.77 -50.32
N VAL A 67 -45.40 -35.02 -49.04
CA VAL A 67 -46.09 -36.09 -48.31
C VAL A 67 -46.64 -35.47 -47.03
N ARG A 68 -47.96 -35.27 -47.02
CA ARG A 68 -48.74 -35.13 -45.79
C ARG A 68 -48.66 -36.46 -45.04
N SER A 69 -48.19 -36.41 -43.81
CA SER A 69 -48.60 -37.37 -42.80
C SER A 69 -48.88 -36.57 -41.53
N ASP A 70 -50.17 -36.35 -41.31
CA ASP A 70 -50.73 -35.97 -40.02
C ASP A 70 -50.23 -36.94 -38.95
N LEU A 71 -49.58 -36.39 -37.93
CA LEU A 71 -49.51 -36.99 -36.59
C LEU A 71 -49.42 -35.84 -35.59
N SER A 72 -50.60 -35.33 -35.25
CA SER A 72 -50.83 -34.61 -34.02
C SER A 72 -50.49 -35.53 -32.83
N LEU A 73 -49.28 -35.42 -32.31
CA LEU A 73 -48.97 -35.86 -30.96
C LEU A 73 -48.73 -34.61 -30.12
N GLY A 74 -49.82 -34.13 -29.54
CA GLY A 74 -49.78 -33.27 -28.37
C GLY A 74 -49.16 -34.06 -27.21
N GLY A 75 -47.84 -34.13 -27.18
CA GLY A 75 -47.09 -34.48 -25.99
C GLY A 75 -46.77 -33.20 -25.25
N SER A 76 -47.59 -32.86 -24.26
CA SER A 76 -47.12 -31.99 -23.17
C SER A 76 -45.90 -32.70 -22.57
N ALA A 77 -44.70 -32.25 -22.92
CA ALA A 77 -43.48 -32.74 -22.30
C ALA A 77 -43.61 -32.44 -20.81
N THR A 78 -43.97 -33.47 -20.05
CA THR A 78 -44.16 -33.38 -18.61
C THR A 78 -42.83 -32.91 -18.06
N GLN A 79 -42.78 -31.68 -17.55
CA GLN A 79 -41.57 -31.17 -16.92
C GLN A 79 -41.19 -32.19 -15.84
N PRO A 80 -39.95 -32.71 -15.84
CA PRO A 80 -39.53 -33.74 -14.90
C PRO A 80 -39.76 -33.19 -13.49
N GLN A 81 -40.50 -33.94 -12.68
CA GLN A 81 -40.80 -33.52 -11.30
C GLN A 81 -39.47 -33.34 -10.57
N VAL A 82 -39.16 -32.11 -10.19
CA VAL A 82 -37.94 -31.78 -9.44
C VAL A 82 -38.09 -32.36 -8.04
N THR A 83 -37.28 -33.37 -7.73
CA THR A 83 -37.26 -34.01 -6.41
C THR A 83 -36.02 -33.63 -5.61
N GLU A 84 -35.03 -33.02 -6.25
CA GLU A 84 -33.74 -32.65 -5.66
C GLU A 84 -33.42 -31.18 -5.94
N ARG A 85 -32.89 -30.47 -4.94
CA ARG A 85 -32.46 -29.08 -5.07
C ARG A 85 -31.03 -28.92 -4.59
N ILE A 86 -30.19 -28.29 -5.40
CA ILE A 86 -28.79 -28.00 -5.12
C ILE A 86 -28.61 -26.49 -5.21
N SER A 87 -27.96 -25.90 -4.22
CA SER A 87 -27.59 -24.48 -4.23
C SER A 87 -26.09 -24.35 -4.52
N LEU A 88 -25.75 -23.53 -5.50
CA LEU A 88 -24.37 -23.21 -5.90
C LEU A 88 -24.14 -21.70 -5.84
N ILE A 89 -22.88 -21.30 -5.73
CA ILE A 89 -22.47 -19.92 -5.97
C ILE A 89 -21.81 -19.85 -7.34
N ALA A 90 -22.09 -18.76 -8.08
CA ALA A 90 -21.36 -18.45 -9.29
C ALA A 90 -19.92 -18.16 -8.91
N ASP A 91 -19.00 -18.93 -9.48
CA ASP A 91 -17.58 -18.92 -9.19
C ASP A 91 -16.89 -17.79 -9.97
N LEU A 92 -16.79 -16.61 -9.33
CA LEU A 92 -16.42 -15.34 -9.95
C LEU A 92 -15.14 -14.70 -9.35
N ASP A 93 -14.52 -15.37 -8.37
CA ASP A 93 -13.31 -14.93 -7.72
C ASP A 93 -12.07 -15.67 -8.24
N ASP A 94 -10.92 -15.30 -7.69
CA ASP A 94 -9.58 -15.73 -8.11
C ASP A 94 -8.84 -16.30 -6.88
N ASP A 95 -9.16 -17.55 -6.52
CA ASP A 95 -8.59 -18.22 -5.35
C ASP A 95 -7.14 -18.66 -5.56
N ASP A 96 -6.71 -18.86 -6.81
CA ASP A 96 -5.35 -19.24 -7.17
C ASP A 96 -4.42 -18.09 -7.59
N ALA A 97 -4.95 -16.86 -7.56
CA ALA A 97 -4.24 -15.61 -7.78
C ALA A 97 -3.61 -15.49 -9.19
N ASP A 98 -4.33 -15.97 -10.21
CA ASP A 98 -3.95 -15.87 -11.64
C ASP A 98 -4.63 -14.71 -12.40
N ASP A 99 -5.36 -13.84 -11.67
CA ASP A 99 -6.14 -12.70 -12.16
C ASP A 99 -7.32 -13.10 -13.08
N ARG A 100 -7.82 -14.34 -12.99
CA ARG A 100 -9.00 -14.81 -13.76
C ARG A 100 -10.05 -15.44 -12.87
N PRO A 101 -11.34 -15.35 -13.23
CA PRO A 101 -12.37 -16.07 -12.52
C PRO A 101 -12.17 -17.58 -12.63
N ASP A 102 -12.22 -18.27 -11.50
CA ASP A 102 -12.09 -19.72 -11.40
C ASP A 102 -13.18 -20.47 -12.22
N GLY A 103 -14.35 -19.85 -12.36
CA GLY A 103 -15.45 -20.29 -13.22
C GLY A 103 -15.12 -20.34 -14.72
N GLU A 104 -14.13 -19.58 -15.21
CA GLU A 104 -13.78 -19.51 -16.63
C GLU A 104 -12.70 -20.52 -17.04
N GLY A 105 -11.91 -21.01 -16.08
CA GLY A 105 -10.81 -21.94 -16.32
C GLY A 105 -11.26 -23.28 -16.95
N ALA A 106 -10.48 -23.79 -17.91
CA ALA A 106 -10.66 -25.15 -18.44
C ALA A 106 -10.18 -26.23 -17.45
N PHE A 107 -9.38 -25.83 -16.47
CA PHE A 107 -8.94 -26.64 -15.35
C PHE A 107 -9.15 -25.85 -14.06
N VAL A 108 -9.81 -26.47 -13.08
CA VAL A 108 -10.05 -25.89 -11.76
C VAL A 108 -8.96 -26.37 -10.80
N SER A 109 -8.12 -25.43 -10.36
CA SER A 109 -6.99 -25.68 -9.48
C SER A 109 -7.46 -26.19 -8.11
N PRO A 110 -6.61 -26.87 -7.32
CA PRO A 110 -7.02 -27.35 -6.00
C PRO A 110 -7.51 -26.25 -5.05
N ALA A 111 -7.02 -25.00 -5.20
CA ALA A 111 -7.46 -23.87 -4.39
C ALA A 111 -8.90 -23.46 -4.75
N ALA A 112 -9.19 -23.32 -6.05
CA ALA A 112 -10.50 -22.98 -6.60
C ALA A 112 -11.60 -24.04 -6.38
N ARG A 113 -11.23 -25.28 -6.04
CA ARG A 113 -12.21 -26.35 -5.79
C ARG A 113 -13.06 -26.15 -4.54
N VAL A 114 -12.76 -25.15 -3.72
CA VAL A 114 -13.51 -24.84 -2.49
C VAL A 114 -14.96 -24.41 -2.76
N ASP A 115 -15.23 -23.82 -3.94
CA ASP A 115 -16.58 -23.35 -4.31
C ASP A 115 -17.45 -24.41 -4.99
N LEU A 116 -16.85 -25.55 -5.36
CA LEU A 116 -17.53 -26.66 -6.01
C LEU A 116 -18.37 -27.48 -5.01
N VAL A 117 -19.49 -28.02 -5.47
CA VAL A 117 -20.33 -28.94 -4.69
C VAL A 117 -20.20 -30.35 -5.24
N THR A 118 -19.65 -31.26 -4.44
CA THR A 118 -19.58 -32.69 -4.79
C THR A 118 -20.98 -33.28 -4.87
N LEU A 119 -21.29 -33.94 -5.99
CA LEU A 119 -22.56 -34.66 -6.12
C LEU A 119 -22.59 -35.88 -5.19
N ASP A 120 -23.76 -36.15 -4.62
CA ASP A 120 -23.98 -37.33 -3.79
C ASP A 120 -23.63 -38.61 -4.54
N ALA A 121 -22.99 -39.56 -3.85
CA ALA A 121 -22.53 -40.81 -4.43
C ALA A 121 -23.64 -41.60 -5.14
N ARG A 122 -24.93 -41.41 -4.79
CA ARG A 122 -26.08 -42.04 -5.46
C ARG A 122 -26.24 -41.65 -6.93
N PHE A 123 -25.66 -40.53 -7.36
CA PHE A 123 -25.67 -40.09 -8.76
C PHE A 123 -24.56 -40.73 -9.59
N THR A 124 -23.62 -41.45 -8.97
CA THR A 124 -22.56 -42.17 -9.69
C THR A 124 -23.16 -43.14 -10.72
N GLY A 125 -22.64 -43.10 -11.95
CA GLY A 125 -23.11 -43.93 -13.07
C GLY A 125 -24.37 -43.42 -13.78
N ALA A 126 -25.02 -42.37 -13.27
CA ALA A 126 -26.09 -41.66 -14.00
C ALA A 126 -25.50 -40.79 -15.11
N THR A 127 -26.33 -40.36 -16.07
CA THR A 127 -26.03 -39.26 -16.99
C THR A 127 -26.87 -38.04 -16.61
N LEU A 128 -26.27 -36.85 -16.59
CA LEU A 128 -27.01 -35.60 -16.38
C LEU A 128 -27.21 -34.87 -17.69
N SER A 129 -28.44 -34.43 -17.97
CA SER A 129 -28.75 -33.62 -19.15
C SER A 129 -29.52 -32.36 -18.73
N PRO A 130 -29.02 -31.16 -19.05
CA PRO A 130 -29.73 -29.93 -18.77
C PRO A 130 -30.93 -29.77 -19.72
N THR A 131 -32.10 -29.50 -19.15
CA THR A 131 -33.32 -29.15 -19.90
C THR A 131 -33.55 -27.65 -19.98
N ARG A 132 -32.98 -26.88 -19.05
CA ARG A 132 -33.02 -25.41 -19.01
C ARG A 132 -31.78 -24.86 -18.27
N GLY A 133 -31.31 -23.67 -18.68
CA GLY A 133 -30.32 -22.88 -17.92
C GLY A 133 -28.91 -23.47 -17.90
N ARG A 134 -28.51 -24.17 -18.97
CA ARG A 134 -27.22 -24.90 -19.06
C ARG A 134 -26.00 -23.99 -18.86
N GLU A 135 -26.14 -22.70 -19.09
CA GLU A 135 -25.13 -21.66 -18.99
C GLU A 135 -24.80 -21.27 -17.54
N HIS A 136 -25.63 -21.66 -16.58
CA HIS A 136 -25.45 -21.29 -15.17
C HIS A 136 -24.56 -22.26 -14.39
N ALA A 137 -24.37 -23.49 -14.85
CA ALA A 137 -23.59 -24.50 -14.15
C ALA A 137 -22.84 -25.43 -15.11
N ARG A 138 -21.78 -26.06 -14.62
CA ARG A 138 -21.04 -27.12 -15.33
C ARG A 138 -20.60 -28.24 -14.39
N LEU A 139 -20.18 -29.36 -14.97
CA LEU A 139 -19.62 -30.49 -14.24
C LEU A 139 -18.09 -30.47 -14.28
N VAL A 140 -17.48 -30.85 -13.17
CA VAL A 140 -16.03 -30.93 -12.99
C VAL A 140 -15.67 -32.27 -12.35
N ALA A 141 -14.68 -32.96 -12.91
CA ALA A 141 -14.14 -34.21 -12.37
C ALA A 141 -12.62 -34.11 -12.27
N ASN A 142 -12.07 -34.27 -11.06
CA ASN A 142 -10.63 -34.13 -10.80
C ASN A 142 -10.04 -32.80 -11.31
N GLY A 143 -10.84 -31.73 -11.27
CA GLY A 143 -10.49 -30.40 -11.77
C GLY A 143 -10.59 -30.22 -13.28
N LYS A 144 -10.96 -31.24 -14.06
CA LYS A 144 -11.20 -31.10 -15.50
C LYS A 144 -12.69 -30.95 -15.78
N LEU A 145 -13.04 -30.20 -16.80
CA LEU A 145 -14.43 -30.11 -17.26
C LEU A 145 -14.94 -31.49 -17.68
N PHE A 146 -16.17 -31.79 -17.28
CA PHE A 146 -16.84 -33.04 -17.56
C PHE A 146 -18.10 -32.76 -18.40
N GLY A 147 -18.32 -33.55 -19.46
CA GLY A 147 -19.40 -33.32 -20.42
C GLY A 147 -20.78 -33.66 -19.86
N TRP A 148 -21.80 -32.89 -20.26
CA TRP A 148 -23.19 -33.29 -20.07
C TRP A 148 -23.51 -34.56 -20.88
N GLY A 149 -24.35 -35.44 -20.33
CA GLY A 149 -24.74 -36.70 -20.97
C GLY A 149 -23.74 -37.85 -20.81
N GLU A 150 -22.56 -37.59 -20.27
CA GLU A 150 -21.58 -38.63 -19.93
C GLU A 150 -21.92 -39.34 -18.61
N ARG A 151 -21.49 -40.59 -18.45
CA ARG A 151 -21.70 -41.36 -17.21
C ARG A 151 -20.84 -40.80 -16.09
N LEU A 152 -21.47 -40.30 -15.03
CA LEU A 152 -20.81 -39.64 -13.93
C LEU A 152 -19.84 -40.60 -13.19
N PRO A 153 -18.55 -40.25 -13.07
CA PRO A 153 -17.62 -40.96 -12.19
C PRO A 153 -17.88 -40.62 -10.71
N PRO A 154 -17.35 -41.41 -9.76
CA PRO A 154 -17.37 -41.07 -8.35
C PRO A 154 -16.68 -39.72 -8.10
N GLY A 155 -17.27 -38.89 -7.22
CA GLY A 155 -16.67 -37.62 -6.81
C GLY A 155 -16.75 -36.49 -7.83
N VAL A 156 -17.58 -36.62 -8.86
CA VAL A 156 -17.91 -35.50 -9.76
C VAL A 156 -18.53 -34.34 -8.96
N GLN A 157 -18.21 -33.12 -9.38
CA GLN A 157 -18.61 -31.90 -8.71
C GLN A 157 -19.39 -30.99 -9.67
N LEU A 158 -20.27 -30.17 -9.11
CA LEU A 158 -20.94 -29.06 -9.80
C LEU A 158 -20.24 -27.74 -9.48
N GLN A 159 -20.08 -26.89 -10.49
CA GLN A 159 -19.58 -25.52 -10.38
C GLN A 159 -20.63 -24.57 -10.93
N GLY A 160 -20.92 -23.48 -10.21
CA GLY A 160 -21.77 -22.40 -10.69
C GLY A 160 -20.97 -21.41 -11.52
N LEU A 161 -21.56 -20.89 -12.59
CA LEU A 161 -20.90 -19.97 -13.55
C LEU A 161 -21.57 -18.61 -13.60
N SER A 162 -22.90 -18.58 -13.54
CA SER A 162 -23.67 -17.35 -13.58
C SER A 162 -24.97 -17.49 -12.80
N PRO A 163 -25.50 -16.40 -12.21
CA PRO A 163 -26.71 -16.48 -11.40
C PRO A 163 -27.93 -16.90 -12.24
N GLY A 164 -28.70 -17.86 -11.75
CA GLY A 164 -29.86 -18.40 -12.48
C GLY A 164 -30.24 -19.80 -12.02
N ARG A 165 -31.14 -20.44 -12.75
CA ARG A 165 -31.63 -21.80 -12.44
C ARG A 165 -31.32 -22.77 -13.57
N THR A 166 -30.55 -23.80 -13.27
CA THR A 166 -30.38 -24.95 -14.17
C THR A 166 -31.36 -26.06 -13.77
N VAL A 167 -32.09 -26.61 -14.73
CA VAL A 167 -32.91 -27.81 -14.49
C VAL A 167 -32.25 -28.98 -15.22
N LEU A 168 -31.97 -30.05 -14.48
CA LEU A 168 -31.27 -31.24 -14.96
C LEU A 168 -32.19 -32.46 -14.84
N VAL A 169 -32.01 -33.42 -15.73
CA VAL A 169 -32.53 -34.79 -15.59
C VAL A 169 -31.36 -35.73 -15.39
N ALA A 170 -31.37 -36.44 -14.26
CA ALA A 170 -30.49 -37.57 -14.01
C ALA A 170 -31.13 -38.86 -14.51
N ARG A 171 -30.44 -39.59 -15.39
CA ARG A 171 -30.90 -40.88 -15.93
C ARG A 171 -29.93 -41.99 -15.60
N TRP A 172 -30.42 -43.11 -15.07
CA TRP A 172 -29.61 -44.30 -14.81
C TRP A 172 -29.80 -45.35 -15.92
N PRO A 173 -28.85 -46.29 -16.10
CA PRO A 173 -28.97 -47.36 -17.10
C PRO A 173 -30.21 -48.25 -16.94
N ASN A 174 -30.79 -48.31 -15.75
CA ASN A 174 -32.02 -49.06 -15.45
C ASN A 174 -33.31 -48.29 -15.83
N GLY A 175 -33.20 -47.13 -16.49
CA GLY A 175 -34.33 -46.31 -16.91
C GLY A 175 -34.93 -45.42 -15.83
N ARG A 176 -34.38 -45.42 -14.60
CA ARG A 176 -34.80 -44.47 -13.55
C ARG A 176 -34.43 -43.04 -13.98
N GLU A 177 -35.35 -42.10 -13.78
CA GLU A 177 -35.11 -40.67 -13.98
C GLU A 177 -35.39 -39.88 -12.70
N THR A 178 -34.69 -38.75 -12.53
CA THR A 178 -34.88 -37.84 -11.39
C THR A 178 -34.60 -36.41 -11.84
N GLY A 179 -35.53 -35.49 -11.54
CA GLY A 179 -35.35 -34.07 -11.80
C GLY A 179 -34.54 -33.39 -10.70
N ILE A 180 -33.53 -32.62 -11.09
CA ILE A 180 -32.69 -31.82 -10.18
C ILE A 180 -32.80 -30.35 -10.58
N SER A 181 -33.09 -29.48 -9.61
CA SER A 181 -32.96 -28.04 -9.79
C SER A 181 -31.67 -27.58 -9.14
N VAL A 182 -30.87 -26.83 -9.90
CA VAL A 182 -29.64 -26.19 -9.41
C VAL A 182 -29.88 -24.68 -9.41
N ASP A 183 -29.99 -24.12 -8.20
CA ASP A 183 -30.13 -22.69 -7.99
C ASP A 183 -28.73 -22.09 -7.82
N VAL A 184 -28.29 -21.30 -8.79
CA VAL A 184 -26.98 -20.65 -8.79
C VAL A 184 -27.16 -19.20 -8.35
N HIS A 185 -26.57 -18.85 -7.22
CA HIS A 185 -26.61 -17.51 -6.66
C HIS A 185 -25.36 -16.73 -7.07
N GLY A 186 -25.52 -15.44 -7.35
CA GLY A 186 -24.39 -14.53 -7.53
C GLY A 186 -24.08 -13.79 -6.24
N VAL A 187 -22.82 -13.79 -5.85
CA VAL A 187 -22.29 -12.85 -4.86
C VAL A 187 -21.29 -11.99 -5.61
N THR A 188 -21.52 -10.68 -5.67
CA THR A 188 -20.67 -9.74 -6.43
C THR A 188 -20.47 -8.46 -5.64
N MET A 189 -19.58 -7.58 -6.11
CA MET A 189 -19.38 -6.28 -5.47
C MET A 189 -19.67 -5.10 -6.41
N ARG A 190 -20.07 -3.97 -5.81
CA ARG A 190 -20.19 -2.66 -6.48
C ARG A 190 -19.44 -1.59 -5.69
N ASP A 191 -18.85 -0.62 -6.39
CA ASP A 191 -18.16 0.51 -5.77
C ASP A 191 -19.13 1.61 -5.27
N GLY A 192 -18.57 2.68 -4.68
CA GLY A 192 -19.32 3.87 -4.24
C GLY A 192 -20.17 4.52 -5.33
N GLN A 193 -19.76 4.35 -6.60
CA GLN A 193 -20.42 4.88 -7.80
C GLN A 193 -21.36 3.85 -8.47
N ARG A 194 -21.65 2.74 -7.78
CA ARG A 194 -22.48 1.59 -8.23
C ARG A 194 -21.91 0.82 -9.43
N ARG A 195 -20.66 1.04 -9.81
CA ARG A 195 -20.05 0.30 -10.91
C ARG A 195 -19.71 -1.10 -10.41
N PRO A 196 -19.90 -2.15 -11.25
CA PRO A 196 -19.50 -3.50 -10.89
C PRO A 196 -18.00 -3.55 -10.62
N VAL A 197 -17.63 -4.38 -9.63
CA VAL A 197 -16.24 -4.70 -9.31
C VAL A 197 -16.03 -6.17 -9.65
N ASP A 198 -15.07 -6.40 -10.55
CA ASP A 198 -14.62 -7.74 -10.90
C ASP A 198 -13.70 -8.25 -9.78
N MET A 199 -14.13 -9.28 -9.06
CA MET A 199 -13.42 -9.77 -7.87
C MET A 199 -12.18 -10.60 -8.22
N ALA A 200 -12.07 -11.06 -9.46
CA ALA A 200 -10.92 -11.80 -9.96
C ALA A 200 -9.80 -10.88 -10.42
N SER A 201 -10.11 -9.82 -11.17
CA SER A 201 -9.10 -8.91 -11.74
C SER A 201 -8.92 -7.59 -10.98
N GLN A 202 -9.89 -7.19 -10.15
CA GLN A 202 -9.80 -5.99 -9.29
C GLN A 202 -9.64 -6.37 -7.82
N ARG A 203 -9.38 -5.37 -6.97
CA ARG A 203 -8.92 -5.57 -5.59
C ARG A 203 -9.69 -4.69 -4.61
N ALA A 204 -10.02 -5.15 -3.42
CA ALA A 204 -10.40 -4.25 -2.34
C ALA A 204 -9.20 -3.35 -1.97
N SER A 205 -9.48 -2.12 -1.54
CA SER A 205 -8.46 -1.15 -1.12
C SER A 205 -8.77 -0.70 0.31
N LEU A 206 -7.72 -0.40 1.07
CA LEU A 206 -7.90 0.14 2.41
C LEU A 206 -8.37 1.59 2.34
N GLN A 207 -9.17 1.97 3.33
CA GLN A 207 -9.89 3.23 3.36
C GLN A 207 -8.96 4.43 3.56
N ARG A 208 -9.09 5.40 2.65
CA ARG A 208 -8.31 6.65 2.64
C ARG A 208 -9.10 7.90 2.99
N THR A 209 -10.43 7.79 3.09
CA THR A 209 -11.28 8.91 3.47
C THR A 209 -11.68 8.82 4.94
N PRO A 210 -11.98 9.94 5.62
CA PRO A 210 -12.59 9.91 6.94
C PRO A 210 -13.96 9.20 6.93
N PRO A 211 -14.37 8.57 8.05
CA PRO A 211 -15.71 8.02 8.21
C PRO A 211 -16.82 9.06 7.98
N ALA A 212 -17.66 8.86 6.98
CA ALA A 212 -18.78 9.73 6.66
C ALA A 212 -20.13 9.09 7.00
N ARG A 213 -21.15 9.91 7.31
CA ARG A 213 -22.54 9.47 7.47
C ARG A 213 -23.12 9.13 6.10
N VAL A 214 -23.87 8.03 6.02
CA VAL A 214 -24.58 7.57 4.82
C VAL A 214 -26.01 7.23 5.19
N ASP A 215 -26.91 7.21 4.21
CA ASP A 215 -28.25 6.68 4.42
C ASP A 215 -28.17 5.14 4.39
N LEU A 216 -28.52 4.50 5.51
CA LEU A 216 -28.48 3.04 5.64
C LEU A 216 -29.70 2.35 5.02
N ASP A 217 -30.73 3.12 4.67
CA ASP A 217 -31.93 2.63 4.00
C ASP A 217 -31.86 2.77 2.47
N ASP A 218 -30.84 3.48 1.95
CA ASP A 218 -30.57 3.61 0.52
C ASP A 218 -29.25 2.93 0.10
N VAL A 219 -29.35 1.65 -0.25
CA VAL A 219 -28.20 0.88 -0.77
C VAL A 219 -27.76 1.31 -2.16
N ASP A 220 -28.56 2.10 -2.87
CA ASP A 220 -28.27 2.62 -4.20
C ASP A 220 -27.78 4.08 -4.18
N GLN A 221 -27.53 4.65 -2.98
CA GLN A 221 -26.92 5.97 -2.81
C GLN A 221 -25.55 6.02 -3.50
N VAL A 222 -25.29 7.05 -4.31
CA VAL A 222 -23.94 7.31 -4.84
C VAL A 222 -23.09 7.97 -3.75
N ILE A 223 -21.90 7.43 -3.52
CA ILE A 223 -20.96 7.91 -2.50
C ILE A 223 -19.63 8.23 -3.17
N ASP A 224 -19.11 9.42 -2.87
CA ASP A 224 -17.79 9.87 -3.31
C ASP A 224 -16.69 9.30 -2.40
N ASP A 225 -16.58 7.98 -2.43
CA ASP A 225 -15.55 7.21 -1.75
C ASP A 225 -15.09 6.12 -2.72
N PRO A 226 -13.85 6.17 -3.22
CA PRO A 226 -13.37 5.21 -4.21
C PRO A 226 -13.11 3.81 -3.62
N ASP A 227 -12.99 3.71 -2.29
CA ASP A 227 -12.54 2.50 -1.59
C ASP A 227 -13.70 1.65 -1.05
N VAL A 228 -14.88 2.22 -0.83
CA VAL A 228 -16.06 1.48 -0.34
C VAL A 228 -16.55 0.45 -1.35
N LEU A 229 -17.01 -0.69 -0.84
CA LEU A 229 -17.66 -1.74 -1.62
C LEU A 229 -19.00 -2.13 -1.00
N ARG A 230 -19.95 -2.56 -1.83
CA ARG A 230 -21.21 -3.18 -1.42
C ARG A 230 -21.22 -4.61 -1.88
N VAL A 231 -21.64 -5.53 -1.03
CA VAL A 231 -21.93 -6.91 -1.45
C VAL A 231 -23.33 -6.92 -2.06
N VAL A 232 -23.45 -7.48 -3.26
CA VAL A 232 -24.71 -7.64 -3.99
C VAL A 232 -24.97 -9.12 -4.18
N LEU A 233 -26.10 -9.58 -3.64
CA LEU A 233 -26.58 -10.94 -3.79
C LEU A 233 -27.64 -10.97 -4.89
N ARG A 234 -27.47 -11.87 -5.85
CA ARG A 234 -28.43 -12.17 -6.92
C ARG A 234 -28.90 -13.60 -6.74
N SER A 235 -30.18 -13.81 -6.47
CA SER A 235 -30.74 -15.14 -6.25
C SER A 235 -31.89 -15.41 -7.21
N PRO A 236 -32.08 -16.66 -7.68
CA PRO A 236 -33.31 -17.02 -8.39
C PRO A 236 -34.54 -16.72 -7.54
N GLU A 237 -35.62 -16.27 -8.17
CA GLU A 237 -36.85 -15.90 -7.47
C GLU A 237 -37.41 -17.10 -6.65
N GLY A 238 -37.86 -16.81 -5.43
CA GLY A 238 -38.38 -17.81 -4.49
C GLY A 238 -37.30 -18.62 -3.74
N THR A 239 -36.02 -18.42 -4.02
CA THR A 239 -34.91 -19.13 -3.36
C THR A 239 -33.83 -18.15 -2.91
N PRO A 240 -34.04 -17.37 -1.83
CA PRO A 240 -33.03 -16.46 -1.32
C PRO A 240 -31.86 -17.21 -0.68
N LEU A 241 -30.63 -16.67 -0.83
CA LEU A 241 -29.41 -17.24 -0.21
C LEU A 241 -29.42 -17.18 1.33
N GLY A 242 -30.20 -16.27 1.91
CA GLY A 242 -30.28 -16.03 3.36
C GLY A 242 -29.28 -14.97 3.85
N PRO A 243 -29.06 -14.87 5.17
CA PRO A 243 -28.13 -13.90 5.73
C PRO A 243 -26.67 -14.26 5.42
N ILE A 244 -25.83 -13.23 5.34
CA ILE A 244 -24.39 -13.35 5.06
C ILE A 244 -23.57 -12.69 6.17
N THR A 245 -22.32 -13.11 6.27
CA THR A 245 -21.27 -12.43 7.04
C THR A 245 -20.15 -12.02 6.11
N VAL A 246 -19.38 -11.00 6.51
CA VAL A 246 -18.15 -10.63 5.81
C VAL A 246 -16.99 -10.73 6.80
N GLU A 247 -15.95 -11.44 6.38
CA GLU A 247 -14.73 -11.69 7.14
C GLU A 247 -13.55 -11.10 6.38
N SER A 248 -12.51 -10.72 7.13
CA SER A 248 -11.21 -10.36 6.58
C SER A 248 -10.18 -11.39 7.02
N VAL A 249 -9.34 -11.83 6.09
CA VAL A 249 -8.24 -12.75 6.34
C VAL A 249 -6.90 -12.11 5.94
N SER A 250 -5.86 -12.45 6.69
CA SER A 250 -4.49 -11.97 6.49
C SER A 250 -3.88 -12.54 5.21
N ALA A 251 -2.74 -11.99 4.79
CA ALA A 251 -1.95 -12.52 3.66
C ALA A 251 -1.47 -13.96 3.90
N GLU A 252 -1.39 -14.39 5.16
CA GLU A 252 -1.08 -15.74 5.59
C GLU A 252 -2.33 -16.62 5.83
N GLY A 253 -3.53 -16.07 5.61
CA GLY A 253 -4.81 -16.77 5.78
C GLY A 253 -5.36 -16.78 7.21
N ALA A 254 -4.79 -16.00 8.14
CA ALA A 254 -5.30 -15.89 9.50
C ALA A 254 -6.55 -14.99 9.55
N PRO A 255 -7.62 -15.33 10.31
CA PRO A 255 -8.74 -14.42 10.51
C PRO A 255 -8.30 -13.11 11.19
N LEU A 256 -8.73 -11.97 10.64
CA LEU A 256 -8.40 -10.64 11.18
C LEU A 256 -9.60 -9.98 11.87
N ASP A 257 -10.77 -10.06 11.24
CA ASP A 257 -11.98 -9.37 11.69
C ASP A 257 -13.23 -9.91 10.98
N THR A 258 -14.40 -9.65 11.54
CA THR A 258 -15.68 -10.05 10.97
C THR A 258 -16.78 -9.05 11.31
N THR A 259 -17.69 -8.85 10.35
CA THR A 259 -19.00 -8.23 10.61
C THR A 259 -20.08 -9.31 10.70
N ALA A 260 -20.93 -9.17 11.72
CA ALA A 260 -22.14 -9.96 11.89
C ALA A 260 -23.37 -9.12 11.50
N ASP A 261 -24.44 -9.80 11.10
CA ASP A 261 -25.78 -9.24 10.91
C ASP A 261 -25.86 -8.05 9.92
N LEU A 262 -25.23 -8.23 8.74
CA LEU A 262 -25.33 -7.24 7.66
C LEU A 262 -26.78 -7.15 7.15
N ARG A 263 -27.38 -5.97 7.28
CA ARG A 263 -28.69 -5.68 6.71
C ARG A 263 -28.63 -5.73 5.19
N LEU A 264 -29.50 -6.54 4.60
CA LEU A 264 -29.67 -6.69 3.16
C LEU A 264 -30.95 -5.98 2.73
N LEU A 265 -30.83 -5.02 1.81
CA LEU A 265 -31.96 -4.27 1.27
C LEU A 265 -32.12 -4.54 -0.22
N ARG A 266 -33.36 -4.49 -0.71
CA ARG A 266 -33.64 -4.68 -2.14
C ARG A 266 -32.92 -3.61 -2.95
N THR A 267 -32.37 -4.03 -4.09
CA THR A 267 -31.70 -3.16 -5.07
C THR A 267 -32.06 -3.63 -6.47
N SER A 268 -31.78 -2.81 -7.48
CA SER A 268 -31.83 -3.25 -8.87
C SER A 268 -30.75 -4.32 -9.16
N CYS A 269 -31.14 -5.38 -9.85
CA CYS A 269 -30.22 -6.41 -10.34
C CYS A 269 -29.24 -5.90 -11.42
N GLY A 270 -29.53 -4.73 -12.00
CA GLY A 270 -28.84 -4.16 -13.15
C GLY A 270 -29.65 -4.35 -14.45
N PRO A 271 -29.30 -3.61 -15.52
CA PRO A 271 -30.07 -3.60 -16.76
C PRO A 271 -29.98 -4.93 -17.56
N GLU A 272 -28.92 -5.71 -17.36
CA GLU A 272 -28.67 -6.97 -18.09
C GLU A 272 -29.18 -8.21 -17.34
N ALA A 273 -29.76 -8.04 -16.15
CA ALA A 273 -30.21 -9.16 -15.34
C ALA A 273 -31.59 -9.67 -15.77
N SER A 274 -31.76 -10.99 -15.80
CA SER A 274 -33.07 -11.63 -16.02
C SER A 274 -34.09 -11.16 -14.98
N SER A 275 -35.36 -11.01 -15.39
CA SER A 275 -36.49 -10.71 -14.50
C SER A 275 -36.76 -11.82 -13.48
N GLU A 276 -36.14 -12.99 -13.64
CA GLU A 276 -36.27 -14.15 -12.73
C GLU A 276 -35.31 -14.09 -11.53
N LEU A 277 -34.58 -12.99 -11.35
CA LEU A 277 -33.65 -12.78 -10.24
C LEU A 277 -34.19 -11.75 -9.24
N ALA A 278 -34.04 -12.07 -7.96
CA ALA A 278 -34.21 -11.14 -6.85
C ALA A 278 -32.84 -10.67 -6.38
N CYS A 279 -32.67 -9.35 -6.20
CA CYS A 279 -31.40 -8.76 -5.77
C CYS A 279 -31.52 -7.97 -4.48
N VAL A 280 -30.53 -8.19 -3.61
CA VAL A 280 -30.35 -7.46 -2.36
C VAL A 280 -28.89 -7.04 -2.22
N ALA A 281 -28.65 -5.94 -1.53
CA ALA A 281 -27.30 -5.43 -1.28
C ALA A 281 -27.11 -5.00 0.17
N THR A 282 -25.86 -4.95 0.60
CA THR A 282 -25.46 -4.36 1.89
C THR A 282 -25.38 -2.84 1.77
N ALA A 283 -25.40 -2.17 2.92
CA ALA A 283 -24.83 -0.83 3.03
C ALA A 283 -23.33 -0.83 2.62
N PRO A 284 -22.75 0.33 2.27
CA PRO A 284 -21.34 0.43 1.86
C PRO A 284 -20.40 0.01 2.99
N LEU A 285 -19.62 -1.03 2.72
CA LEU A 285 -18.60 -1.58 3.58
C LEU A 285 -17.28 -0.82 3.41
N ARG A 286 -16.58 -0.62 4.53
CA ARG A 286 -15.29 0.06 4.62
C ARG A 286 -14.22 -0.89 5.14
N PHE A 287 -13.12 -1.05 4.40
CA PHE A 287 -11.99 -1.88 4.81
C PHE A 287 -10.90 -1.01 5.42
N VAL A 288 -10.72 -1.11 6.74
CA VAL A 288 -9.97 -0.11 7.51
C VAL A 288 -8.64 -0.67 7.99
N VAL A 289 -7.69 0.23 8.23
CA VAL A 289 -6.33 -0.14 8.63
C VAL A 289 -6.27 -0.60 10.08
N ASP A 290 -7.06 0.00 10.98
CA ASP A 290 -6.94 -0.24 12.41
C ASP A 290 -8.25 -0.11 13.20
N ASP A 291 -8.11 -0.28 14.52
CA ASP A 291 -9.25 -0.35 15.42
C ASP A 291 -9.94 1.01 15.65
N VAL A 292 -9.28 2.13 15.35
CA VAL A 292 -9.87 3.47 15.53
C VAL A 292 -11.01 3.66 14.54
N ASP A 293 -10.75 3.40 13.26
CA ASP A 293 -11.80 3.42 12.24
C ASP A 293 -12.79 2.27 12.42
N ARG A 294 -12.28 1.08 12.78
CA ARG A 294 -13.13 -0.11 12.96
C ARG A 294 -14.23 0.12 14.00
N ARG A 295 -13.93 0.89 15.05
CA ARG A 295 -14.86 1.18 16.16
C ARG A 295 -15.56 2.53 16.00
N HIS A 296 -15.34 3.25 14.91
CA HIS A 296 -15.91 4.58 14.72
C HIS A 296 -17.45 4.50 14.62
N PRO A 297 -18.22 5.27 15.43
CA PRO A 297 -19.67 5.11 15.55
C PRO A 297 -20.46 5.22 14.23
N LEU A 298 -19.99 6.02 13.28
CA LEU A 298 -20.67 6.18 11.96
C LEU A 298 -20.53 4.96 11.04
N ILE A 299 -19.55 4.10 11.28
CA ILE A 299 -19.18 3.00 10.37
C ILE A 299 -19.00 1.64 11.06
N ALA A 300 -19.08 1.54 12.39
CA ALA A 300 -18.75 0.32 13.14
C ALA A 300 -19.53 -0.95 12.70
N ALA A 301 -20.77 -0.80 12.25
CA ALA A 301 -21.58 -1.92 11.75
C ALA A 301 -21.25 -2.31 10.30
N ARG A 302 -20.43 -1.52 9.61
CA ARG A 302 -20.09 -1.64 8.17
C ARG A 302 -18.60 -1.41 7.91
N SER A 303 -17.76 -1.60 8.91
CA SER A 303 -16.31 -1.52 8.79
C SER A 303 -15.66 -2.82 9.24
N ILE A 304 -14.57 -3.18 8.56
CA ILE A 304 -13.84 -4.43 8.77
C ILE A 304 -12.35 -4.10 8.68
N LYS A 305 -11.56 -4.51 9.67
CA LYS A 305 -10.12 -4.37 9.61
C LYS A 305 -9.55 -5.32 8.56
N ALA A 306 -8.72 -4.80 7.67
CA ALA A 306 -8.12 -5.56 6.59
C ALA A 306 -6.64 -5.19 6.39
N GLU A 307 -5.92 -6.04 5.66
CA GLU A 307 -4.52 -5.82 5.36
C GLU A 307 -4.22 -6.14 3.90
N VAL A 308 -3.18 -5.51 3.37
CA VAL A 308 -2.69 -5.74 2.01
C VAL A 308 -2.12 -7.15 1.86
N GLY A 309 -2.51 -7.83 0.78
CA GLY A 309 -2.16 -9.23 0.52
C GLY A 309 -3.19 -10.23 1.03
N GLY A 310 -4.06 -9.80 1.96
CA GLY A 310 -5.18 -10.59 2.45
C GLY A 310 -6.37 -10.66 1.50
N ALA A 311 -7.53 -10.98 2.05
CA ALA A 311 -8.80 -11.01 1.33
C ALA A 311 -10.00 -10.64 2.21
N ILE A 312 -11.04 -10.11 1.56
CA ILE A 312 -12.38 -9.95 2.12
C ILE A 312 -13.23 -11.12 1.63
N VAL A 313 -13.78 -11.90 2.55
CA VAL A 313 -14.49 -13.15 2.29
C VAL A 313 -15.95 -12.99 2.69
N VAL A 314 -16.86 -13.25 1.76
CA VAL A 314 -18.30 -13.31 2.03
C VAL A 314 -18.66 -14.75 2.37
N ARG A 315 -19.39 -14.96 3.47
CA ARG A 315 -19.81 -16.29 3.92
C ARG A 315 -21.32 -16.36 4.14
N ASP A 316 -21.89 -17.55 4.00
CA ASP A 316 -23.26 -17.81 4.42
C ASP A 316 -23.38 -17.93 5.96
N ALA A 317 -24.61 -18.12 6.43
CA ALA A 317 -24.93 -18.33 7.84
C ALA A 317 -24.24 -19.56 8.48
N LYS A 318 -23.79 -20.53 7.68
CA LYS A 318 -23.09 -21.74 8.13
C LYS A 318 -21.57 -21.58 8.10
N GLY A 319 -21.07 -20.41 7.68
CA GLY A 319 -19.63 -20.14 7.56
C GLY A 319 -19.01 -20.65 6.27
N LYS A 320 -19.79 -21.17 5.30
CA LYS A 320 -19.26 -21.56 3.99
C LYS A 320 -18.82 -20.31 3.22
N LYS A 321 -17.63 -20.35 2.60
CA LYS A 321 -17.20 -19.32 1.63
C LYS A 321 -18.21 -19.26 0.50
N LEU A 322 -18.57 -18.03 0.12
CA LEU A 322 -19.39 -17.75 -1.05
C LEU A 322 -18.55 -17.15 -2.16
N GLN A 323 -17.80 -16.10 -1.84
CA GLN A 323 -16.90 -15.37 -2.75
C GLN A 323 -15.86 -14.61 -1.92
N ALA A 324 -14.72 -14.28 -2.53
CA ALA A 324 -13.69 -13.44 -1.94
C ALA A 324 -13.18 -12.37 -2.92
N ILE A 325 -12.64 -11.27 -2.38
CA ILE A 325 -11.88 -10.28 -3.14
C ILE A 325 -10.55 -10.00 -2.44
N ARG A 326 -9.46 -9.96 -3.20
CA ARG A 326 -8.12 -9.70 -2.66
C ARG A 326 -7.93 -8.24 -2.27
N VAL A 327 -7.12 -7.98 -1.25
CA VAL A 327 -6.82 -6.61 -0.78
C VAL A 327 -5.45 -6.16 -1.31
N ALA A 328 -5.40 -5.03 -2.00
CA ALA A 328 -4.18 -4.44 -2.56
C ALA A 328 -4.25 -2.90 -2.53
N GLY A 329 -3.43 -2.24 -3.37
CA GLY A 329 -3.48 -0.80 -3.55
C GLY A 329 -4.74 -0.30 -4.27
N PRO A 330 -4.83 1.01 -4.51
CA PRO A 330 -6.00 1.64 -5.13
C PRO A 330 -6.37 1.05 -6.50
N ARG A 331 -7.63 0.64 -6.67
CA ARG A 331 -8.17 0.05 -7.92
C ARG A 331 -8.12 0.97 -9.13
N ARG A 332 -8.26 2.27 -8.90
CA ARG A 332 -8.38 3.28 -9.95
C ARG A 332 -7.51 4.46 -9.60
N THR A 333 -6.48 4.66 -10.42
CA THR A 333 -5.59 5.82 -10.38
C THR A 333 -5.29 6.24 -11.81
N GLU A 334 -4.72 7.43 -11.99
CA GLU A 334 -4.27 7.89 -13.31
C GLU A 334 -3.14 7.02 -13.89
N ALA A 335 -2.36 6.36 -13.05
CA ALA A 335 -1.30 5.43 -13.46
C ALA A 335 -1.80 3.99 -13.70
N GLY A 336 -3.11 3.75 -13.57
CA GLY A 336 -3.71 2.41 -13.58
C GLY A 336 -3.88 1.82 -12.17
N PRO A 337 -4.39 0.58 -12.04
CA PRO A 337 -4.54 -0.07 -10.74
C PRO A 337 -3.19 -0.28 -10.06
N ILE A 338 -3.10 0.06 -8.77
CA ILE A 338 -1.89 -0.16 -7.97
C ILE A 338 -1.99 -1.54 -7.29
N GLY A 339 -0.99 -2.38 -7.54
CA GLY A 339 -0.90 -3.74 -6.99
C GLY A 339 -0.45 -3.79 -5.53
N ARG A 340 0.32 -4.83 -5.20
CA ARG A 340 0.93 -5.03 -3.88
C ARG A 340 2.45 -4.90 -3.97
N TYR A 341 3.01 -4.11 -3.07
CA TYR A 341 4.44 -3.84 -3.00
C TYR A 341 4.99 -4.14 -1.60
N ARG A 342 6.28 -4.48 -1.59
CA ARG A 342 7.07 -4.63 -0.37
C ARG A 342 8.13 -3.53 -0.28
N LEU A 343 8.14 -2.82 0.83
CA LEU A 343 9.20 -1.86 1.17
C LEU A 343 10.37 -2.57 1.87
N ALA A 344 11.59 -2.27 1.45
CA ALA A 344 12.81 -2.81 2.07
C ALA A 344 13.29 -1.90 3.20
N ILE A 345 13.19 -2.38 4.45
CA ILE A 345 13.52 -1.62 5.66
C ILE A 345 14.57 -2.36 6.48
N ARG A 346 15.50 -1.60 7.08
CA ARG A 346 16.51 -2.07 8.04
C ARG A 346 16.30 -1.41 9.40
N PRO A 347 15.56 -2.05 10.32
CA PRO A 347 15.24 -1.48 11.62
C PRO A 347 16.38 -1.63 12.64
N ILE A 348 16.71 -0.53 13.29
CA ILE A 348 17.83 -0.40 14.22
C ILE A 348 17.35 0.33 15.48
N VAL A 349 17.73 -0.16 16.66
CA VAL A 349 17.52 0.51 17.94
C VAL A 349 18.87 0.81 18.58
N MET A 350 19.15 2.08 18.81
CA MET A 350 20.38 2.52 19.47
C MET A 350 20.30 2.24 20.97
N ARG A 351 21.43 1.97 21.62
CA ARG A 351 21.57 2.05 23.08
C ARG A 351 21.97 3.46 23.51
N LEU A 352 21.63 3.82 24.74
CA LEU A 352 22.02 5.10 25.35
C LEU A 352 23.54 5.26 25.45
N SER A 353 24.24 4.17 25.70
CA SER A 353 25.70 4.11 25.83
C SER A 353 26.18 2.71 25.45
N PRO A 354 27.50 2.51 25.19
CA PRO A 354 28.03 1.19 24.92
C PRO A 354 27.72 0.19 26.06
N GLY A 355 27.00 -0.89 25.75
CA GLY A 355 26.55 -1.88 26.72
C GLY A 355 25.37 -1.44 27.62
N GLY A 356 24.87 -0.21 27.44
CA GLY A 356 23.75 0.34 28.18
C GLY A 356 22.38 -0.17 27.73
N ALA A 357 21.33 0.41 28.32
CA ALA A 357 19.95 0.07 27.95
C ALA A 357 19.61 0.54 26.52
N PRO A 358 18.75 -0.19 25.79
CA PRO A 358 18.22 0.28 24.51
C PRO A 358 17.36 1.54 24.65
N SER A 359 17.25 2.31 23.56
CA SER A 359 16.47 3.55 23.49
C SER A 359 14.99 3.35 23.85
N VAL A 360 14.44 2.17 23.58
CA VAL A 360 13.05 1.79 23.86
C VAL A 360 12.96 0.38 24.42
N GLY A 361 11.86 0.04 25.09
CA GLY A 361 11.58 -1.34 25.53
C GLY A 361 12.40 -1.87 26.72
N GLY A 362 13.42 -1.14 27.18
CA GLY A 362 14.19 -1.41 28.42
C GLY A 362 15.14 -2.61 28.36
N THR A 363 14.86 -3.60 27.53
CA THR A 363 15.69 -4.78 27.23
C THR A 363 15.79 -4.96 25.72
N ASP A 364 16.74 -5.74 25.23
CA ASP A 364 16.88 -5.99 23.79
C ASP A 364 15.62 -6.63 23.19
N ALA A 365 15.06 -7.64 23.86
CA ALA A 365 13.81 -8.27 23.43
C ALA A 365 12.63 -7.28 23.44
N GLY A 366 12.55 -6.43 24.47
CA GLY A 366 11.54 -5.37 24.56
C GLY A 366 11.70 -4.31 23.46
N ALA A 367 12.94 -3.96 23.11
CA ALA A 367 13.27 -3.00 22.06
C ALA A 367 12.84 -3.53 20.68
N ILE A 368 13.18 -4.79 20.39
CA ILE A 368 12.77 -5.49 19.17
C ILE A 368 11.25 -5.54 19.07
N ALA A 369 10.57 -5.90 20.16
CA ALA A 369 9.10 -5.96 20.19
C ALA A 369 8.47 -4.57 19.99
N ALA A 370 9.03 -3.52 20.62
CA ALA A 370 8.54 -2.15 20.47
C ALA A 370 8.66 -1.65 19.03
N LEU A 371 9.82 -1.84 18.39
CA LEU A 371 10.02 -1.39 17.01
C LEU A 371 9.19 -2.20 16.01
N ARG A 372 9.02 -3.52 16.19
CA ARG A 372 8.11 -4.32 15.35
C ARG A 372 6.67 -3.85 15.45
N GLN A 373 6.21 -3.43 16.63
CA GLN A 373 4.86 -2.87 16.80
C GLN A 373 4.71 -1.52 16.08
N GLU A 374 5.73 -0.66 16.13
CA GLU A 374 5.70 0.63 15.43
C GLU A 374 5.71 0.44 13.91
N LEU A 375 6.55 -0.48 13.40
CA LEU A 375 6.56 -0.89 12.00
C LEU A 375 5.21 -1.49 11.55
N ALA A 376 4.50 -2.19 12.43
CA ALA A 376 3.16 -2.71 12.12
C ALA A 376 2.15 -1.60 11.92
N VAL A 377 2.21 -0.55 12.75
CA VAL A 377 1.36 0.63 12.62
C VAL A 377 1.67 1.34 11.30
N ALA A 378 2.94 1.63 11.02
CA ALA A 378 3.35 2.28 9.79
C ALA A 378 3.03 1.46 8.53
N SER A 379 3.27 0.14 8.55
CA SER A 379 2.91 -0.75 7.44
C SER A 379 1.41 -0.77 7.18
N GLY A 380 0.59 -0.66 8.23
CA GLY A 380 -0.86 -0.56 8.09
C GLY A 380 -1.26 0.71 7.33
N ILE A 381 -0.70 1.86 7.71
CA ILE A 381 -0.99 3.15 7.07
C ILE A 381 -0.61 3.11 5.59
N TRP A 382 0.62 2.68 5.28
CA TRP A 382 1.11 2.53 3.91
C TRP A 382 0.36 1.46 3.10
N GLY A 383 -0.36 0.56 3.77
CA GLY A 383 -1.26 -0.39 3.14
C GLY A 383 -2.37 0.27 2.32
N GLN A 384 -2.73 1.53 2.61
CA GLN A 384 -3.64 2.34 1.78
C GLN A 384 -3.14 2.50 0.33
N CYS A 385 -1.83 2.42 0.13
CA CYS A 385 -1.18 2.46 -1.19
C CYS A 385 -0.75 1.09 -1.70
N GLY A 386 -1.19 -0.02 -1.07
CA GLY A 386 -0.75 -1.36 -1.42
C GLY A 386 0.68 -1.68 -0.98
N ILE A 387 1.28 -0.86 -0.11
CA ILE A 387 2.65 -1.03 0.37
C ILE A 387 2.63 -1.71 1.73
N SER A 388 3.46 -2.74 1.90
CA SER A 388 3.61 -3.48 3.15
C SER A 388 5.08 -3.75 3.45
N PHE A 389 5.43 -4.04 4.70
CA PHE A 389 6.83 -4.25 5.08
C PHE A 389 7.23 -5.74 5.14
N GLY A 390 6.28 -6.63 4.82
CA GLY A 390 6.47 -8.07 4.95
C GLY A 390 6.13 -8.61 6.34
N PRO A 391 6.38 -9.91 6.60
CA PRO A 391 6.17 -10.53 7.89
C PRO A 391 7.11 -9.92 8.95
N LEU A 392 6.58 -9.04 9.79
CA LEU A 392 7.38 -8.30 10.79
C LEU A 392 8.03 -9.19 11.84
N SER A 393 7.46 -10.37 12.09
CA SER A 393 8.04 -11.39 12.98
C SER A 393 9.36 -11.95 12.45
N GLN A 394 9.58 -11.91 11.13
CA GLN A 394 10.79 -12.37 10.45
C GLN A 394 11.80 -11.25 10.20
N MET A 395 11.45 -10.00 10.51
CA MET A 395 12.33 -8.85 10.29
C MET A 395 13.47 -8.82 11.31
N ASP A 396 14.71 -8.70 10.83
CA ASP A 396 15.91 -8.58 11.65
C ASP A 396 16.01 -7.17 12.23
N VAL A 397 15.73 -7.03 13.53
CA VAL A 397 15.86 -5.77 14.26
C VAL A 397 17.17 -5.77 15.03
N LYS A 398 18.05 -4.84 14.68
CA LYS A 398 19.38 -4.74 15.29
C LYS A 398 19.35 -3.81 16.50
N VAL A 399 19.84 -4.28 17.64
CA VAL A 399 20.08 -3.42 18.81
C VAL A 399 21.59 -3.12 18.87
N VAL A 400 21.96 -1.86 18.71
CA VAL A 400 23.36 -1.46 18.46
C VAL A 400 23.86 -0.45 19.50
N ASN A 401 25.16 -0.50 19.81
CA ASN A 401 25.82 0.54 20.60
C ASN A 401 25.97 1.82 19.76
N PRO A 402 26.00 3.02 20.38
CA PRO A 402 26.48 4.20 19.69
C PRO A 402 27.94 3.96 19.23
N PRO A 403 28.32 4.43 18.02
CA PRO A 403 29.66 4.22 17.51
C PRO A 403 30.70 5.02 18.31
N PRO A 404 31.98 4.58 18.34
CA PRO A 404 33.05 5.46 18.82
C PRO A 404 33.19 6.67 17.88
N PRO A 405 33.91 7.73 18.25
CA PRO A 405 34.23 8.79 17.29
C PRO A 405 35.13 8.25 16.18
N TYR A 406 34.66 8.12 14.94
CA TYR A 406 35.45 7.53 13.83
C TYR A 406 35.40 8.34 12.53
N LEU A 407 34.53 9.35 12.50
CA LEU A 407 34.25 10.16 11.33
C LEU A 407 34.95 11.50 11.47
N VAL A 408 35.84 11.84 10.54
CA VAL A 408 36.49 13.16 10.48
C VAL A 408 35.80 13.97 9.39
N ALA A 409 35.16 15.08 9.76
CA ALA A 409 34.50 15.99 8.84
C ALA A 409 35.41 17.17 8.51
N LEU A 410 35.49 17.52 7.22
CA LEU A 410 36.25 18.66 6.71
C LEU A 410 35.28 19.68 6.10
N GLY A 411 35.35 20.92 6.59
CA GLY A 411 34.44 22.00 6.18
C GLY A 411 33.02 21.82 6.72
N ASP A 412 32.86 21.22 7.90
CA ASP A 412 31.58 20.91 8.55
C ASP A 412 30.71 22.14 8.88
N ASP A 413 31.34 23.32 8.95
CA ASP A 413 30.66 24.59 9.15
C ASP A 413 30.02 25.13 7.86
N VAL A 414 30.83 25.63 6.94
CA VAL A 414 30.42 26.32 5.71
C VAL A 414 31.24 25.87 4.50
N GLY A 415 32.09 24.85 4.65
CA GLY A 415 32.86 24.29 3.54
C GLY A 415 33.89 25.25 2.94
N LEU A 416 34.50 26.13 3.75
CA LEU A 416 35.51 27.06 3.23
C LEU A 416 36.78 26.32 2.74
N PRO A 417 37.41 26.77 1.64
CA PRO A 417 38.70 26.25 1.22
C PRO A 417 39.79 26.46 2.29
N ALA A 418 40.79 25.59 2.25
CA ALA A 418 41.92 25.64 3.17
C ALA A 418 42.80 26.87 2.93
N SER A 419 43.30 27.49 4.01
CA SER A 419 44.34 28.53 3.92
C SER A 419 45.75 27.97 4.03
N GLY A 420 45.85 26.68 4.36
CA GLY A 420 47.10 25.99 4.60
C GLY A 420 47.39 25.91 6.09
N GLY A 421 47.89 24.76 6.53
CA GLY A 421 48.11 24.46 7.94
C GLY A 421 48.44 22.99 8.15
N GLU A 422 48.49 22.57 9.41
CA GLU A 422 48.65 21.19 9.82
C GLU A 422 47.44 20.76 10.65
N VAL A 423 46.87 19.61 10.31
CA VAL A 423 45.82 18.94 11.09
C VAL A 423 46.46 17.75 11.79
N ARG A 424 46.29 17.68 13.11
CA ARG A 424 46.80 16.60 13.95
C ARG A 424 45.63 15.86 14.57
N LEU A 425 45.60 14.56 14.32
CA LEU A 425 44.65 13.61 14.84
C LEU A 425 45.36 12.57 15.71
N ARG A 426 44.61 11.93 16.59
CA ARG A 426 45.01 10.69 17.25
C ARG A 426 44.01 9.61 16.84
N VAL A 427 44.49 8.56 16.18
CA VAL A 427 43.65 7.43 15.74
C VAL A 427 44.13 6.15 16.42
N GLU A 428 43.26 5.49 17.17
CA GLU A 428 43.61 4.33 18.02
C GLU A 428 44.80 4.63 18.95
N GLY A 429 44.82 5.84 19.53
CA GLY A 429 45.91 6.32 20.38
C GLY A 429 47.19 6.74 19.63
N LYS A 430 47.29 6.49 18.32
CA LYS A 430 48.49 6.80 17.51
C LYS A 430 48.38 8.15 16.82
N PRO A 431 49.46 8.94 16.75
CA PRO A 431 49.44 10.22 16.05
C PRO A 431 49.29 10.02 14.54
N LEU A 432 48.42 10.83 13.93
CA LEU A 432 48.23 10.92 12.49
C LEU A 432 48.17 12.41 12.14
N SER A 433 49.01 12.89 11.23
CA SER A 433 48.96 14.30 10.80
C SER A 433 49.07 14.44 9.29
N PHE A 434 48.41 15.47 8.77
CA PHE A 434 48.50 15.86 7.37
C PHE A 434 48.46 17.38 7.24
N SER A 435 49.00 17.90 6.15
CA SER A 435 49.01 19.34 5.88
C SER A 435 48.00 19.69 4.80
N THR A 436 47.25 20.76 5.02
CA THR A 436 46.41 21.39 4.00
C THR A 436 47.23 22.40 3.21
N LYS A 437 46.84 22.70 1.98
CA LYS A 437 47.45 23.77 1.17
C LYS A 437 46.42 24.85 0.88
N LYS A 438 46.91 26.09 0.74
CA LYS A 438 46.08 27.23 0.37
C LYS A 438 45.29 26.92 -0.91
N GLY A 439 43.98 27.14 -0.86
CA GLY A 439 43.05 26.92 -1.97
C GLY A 439 42.57 25.48 -2.14
N TRP A 440 42.98 24.53 -1.29
CA TRP A 440 42.44 23.18 -1.35
C TRP A 440 40.95 23.17 -1.02
N SER A 441 40.18 22.41 -1.82
CA SER A 441 38.79 22.08 -1.48
C SER A 441 38.73 21.09 -0.31
N THR A 442 37.57 21.01 0.35
CA THR A 442 37.26 20.01 1.38
C THR A 442 37.56 18.59 0.88
N ARG A 443 37.22 18.28 -0.38
CA ARG A 443 37.53 16.99 -1.02
C ARG A 443 39.02 16.74 -1.19
N GLN A 444 39.80 17.74 -1.58
CA GLN A 444 41.27 17.57 -1.71
C GLN A 444 41.92 17.29 -0.36
N ALA A 445 41.48 17.98 0.70
CA ALA A 445 41.92 17.70 2.05
C ALA A 445 41.49 16.29 2.53
N ALA A 446 40.27 15.84 2.19
CA ALA A 446 39.78 14.50 2.51
C ALA A 446 40.59 13.40 1.82
N LEU A 447 40.95 13.59 0.55
CA LEU A 447 41.80 12.68 -0.20
C LEU A 447 43.19 12.56 0.44
N GLU A 448 43.75 13.68 0.92
CA GLU A 448 45.04 13.66 1.61
C GLU A 448 44.95 12.95 2.98
N LEU A 449 43.90 13.20 3.76
CA LEU A 449 43.65 12.48 5.02
C LEU A 449 43.52 10.97 4.76
N ALA A 450 42.72 10.57 3.77
CA ALA A 450 42.56 9.16 3.41
C ALA A 450 43.90 8.52 3.03
N ARG A 451 44.70 9.19 2.18
CA ARG A 451 46.03 8.72 1.77
C ARG A 451 46.97 8.53 2.96
N VAL A 452 46.97 9.47 3.92
CA VAL A 452 47.81 9.40 5.12
C VAL A 452 47.33 8.30 6.07
N ALA A 453 46.02 8.15 6.26
CA ALA A 453 45.42 7.08 7.06
C ALA A 453 45.73 5.68 6.48
N GLU A 454 45.60 5.50 5.16
CA GLU A 454 45.92 4.26 4.47
C GLU A 454 47.39 3.88 4.58
N LYS A 455 48.29 4.88 4.46
CA LYS A 455 49.73 4.67 4.69
C LYS A 455 50.02 4.25 6.14
N ALA A 456 49.19 4.66 7.09
CA ALA A 456 49.26 4.25 8.50
C ALA A 456 48.59 2.90 8.78
N GLY A 457 48.10 2.19 7.75
CA GLY A 457 47.48 0.86 7.87
C GLY A 457 45.98 0.88 8.24
N LEU A 458 45.34 2.04 8.13
CA LEU A 458 43.89 2.17 8.28
C LEU A 458 43.18 1.99 6.93
N LYS A 459 41.87 1.81 6.97
CA LYS A 459 40.98 1.96 5.81
C LYS A 459 40.26 3.30 5.96
N ALA A 460 40.14 4.05 4.86
CA ALA A 460 39.44 5.32 4.82
C ALA A 460 38.33 5.28 3.77
N ALA A 461 37.13 5.73 4.12
CA ALA A 461 36.03 5.90 3.18
C ALA A 461 35.62 7.37 3.14
N ILE A 462 35.62 7.96 1.94
CA ILE A 462 35.28 9.36 1.72
C ILE A 462 33.82 9.46 1.29
N SER A 463 33.09 10.41 1.87
CA SER A 463 31.71 10.72 1.49
C SER A 463 31.50 12.24 1.48
N GLU A 464 30.97 12.75 0.39
CA GLU A 464 30.69 14.18 0.18
C GLU A 464 29.23 14.45 0.55
N ASN A 465 28.97 15.49 1.35
CA ASN A 465 27.63 15.84 1.80
C ASN A 465 26.99 16.88 0.87
N ALA A 466 25.68 17.07 0.98
CA ALA A 466 25.04 18.21 0.29
C ALA A 466 25.59 19.54 0.82
N ARG A 467 25.62 20.56 -0.04
CA ARG A 467 25.98 21.92 0.38
C ARG A 467 24.80 22.50 1.17
N ILE A 468 25.03 22.82 2.43
CA ILE A 468 24.04 23.51 3.29
C ILE A 468 23.68 24.90 2.73
N SER A 469 22.55 25.47 3.14
CA SER A 469 22.03 26.70 2.53
C SER A 469 22.98 27.91 2.63
N SER A 470 23.66 28.04 3.78
CA SER A 470 24.67 29.07 4.07
C SER A 470 26.10 28.68 3.66
N GLY A 471 26.30 27.48 3.12
CA GLY A 471 27.61 26.90 2.85
C GLY A 471 28.25 27.43 1.55
N ALA A 472 29.55 27.71 1.60
CA ALA A 472 30.36 28.03 0.42
C ALA A 472 30.62 26.80 -0.46
N ALA A 473 30.81 25.63 0.15
CA ALA A 473 31.00 24.36 -0.55
C ALA A 473 30.50 23.17 0.30
N PRO A 474 30.39 21.95 -0.28
CA PRO A 474 30.14 20.72 0.46
C PRO A 474 31.17 20.44 1.57
N SER A 475 30.68 19.95 2.71
CA SER A 475 31.52 19.26 3.68
C SER A 475 31.85 17.85 3.18
N VAL A 476 32.99 17.30 3.61
CA VAL A 476 33.43 15.95 3.23
C VAL A 476 33.84 15.18 4.48
N ASP A 477 33.25 14.01 4.65
CA ASP A 477 33.55 13.13 5.76
C ASP A 477 34.51 12.01 5.35
N VAL A 478 35.44 11.69 6.23
CA VAL A 478 36.37 10.57 6.13
C VAL A 478 36.10 9.60 7.29
N ALA A 479 35.47 8.47 6.98
CA ALA A 479 35.25 7.39 7.95
C ALA A 479 36.51 6.53 8.06
N LEU A 480 37.06 6.43 9.28
CA LEU A 480 38.27 5.67 9.56
C LEU A 480 37.93 4.28 10.13
N ARG A 481 38.56 3.26 9.58
CA ARG A 481 38.41 1.86 10.00
C ARG A 481 39.78 1.22 10.20
N ARG A 482 39.83 0.26 11.13
CA ARG A 482 40.97 -0.64 11.29
C ARG A 482 41.08 -1.56 10.06
N ALA A 483 42.22 -2.23 9.92
CA ALA A 483 42.46 -3.17 8.83
C ALA A 483 41.42 -4.32 8.78
N ASP A 484 40.90 -4.73 9.93
CA ASP A 484 39.84 -5.75 10.07
C ASP A 484 38.43 -5.24 9.69
N GLY A 485 38.28 -3.94 9.39
CA GLY A 485 37.01 -3.31 9.01
C GLY A 485 36.21 -2.70 10.15
N GLN A 486 36.61 -2.91 11.42
CA GLN A 486 35.98 -2.25 12.56
C GLN A 486 36.23 -0.74 12.55
N LEU A 487 35.32 0.03 13.13
CA LEU A 487 35.46 1.49 13.29
C LEU A 487 36.69 1.80 14.14
N ALA A 488 37.50 2.77 13.69
CA ALA A 488 38.70 3.22 14.40
C ALA A 488 38.41 4.52 15.15
N THR A 489 38.71 4.56 16.45
CA THR A 489 38.51 5.74 17.27
C THR A 489 39.48 6.85 16.86
N ALA A 490 38.96 8.03 16.56
CA ALA A 490 39.67 9.23 16.17
C ALA A 490 39.43 10.36 17.17
N GLU A 491 40.40 11.24 17.31
CA GLU A 491 40.35 12.43 18.15
C GLU A 491 41.07 13.56 17.42
N LEU A 492 40.48 14.75 17.40
CA LEU A 492 41.16 15.95 16.90
C LEU A 492 42.06 16.51 18.00
N VAL A 493 43.38 16.53 17.73
CA VAL A 493 44.35 17.12 18.66
C VAL A 493 44.48 18.62 18.41
N SER A 494 44.61 19.02 17.14
CA SER A 494 44.69 20.44 16.75
C SER A 494 44.51 20.61 15.24
N SER A 495 43.96 21.74 14.82
CA SER A 495 44.09 22.25 13.44
C SER A 495 44.72 23.64 13.47
N SER A 496 45.77 23.87 12.66
CA SER A 496 46.32 25.20 12.43
C SER A 496 45.87 25.86 11.14
N ASP A 497 44.97 25.24 10.37
CA ASP A 497 44.32 25.88 9.24
C ASP A 497 43.25 26.87 9.75
N PRO A 498 43.38 28.18 9.47
CA PRO A 498 42.47 29.19 10.02
C PRO A 498 41.13 29.26 9.30
N THR A 499 40.94 28.59 8.14
CA THR A 499 39.69 28.71 7.36
C THR A 499 38.97 27.41 7.16
N MET A 500 39.66 26.28 6.97
CA MET A 500 38.98 24.99 6.84
C MET A 500 38.73 24.39 8.21
N SER A 501 37.46 24.32 8.61
CA SER A 501 37.06 23.60 9.81
C SER A 501 37.37 22.11 9.69
N VAL A 502 37.79 21.52 10.80
CA VAL A 502 37.98 20.07 10.96
C VAL A 502 37.29 19.67 12.24
N SER A 503 36.41 18.70 12.16
CA SER A 503 35.63 18.20 13.29
C SER A 503 35.74 16.67 13.33
N VAL A 504 35.67 16.08 14.52
CA VAL A 504 35.54 14.64 14.68
C VAL A 504 34.17 14.39 15.27
N GLY A 505 33.36 13.63 14.55
CA GLY A 505 32.01 13.30 14.98
C GLY A 505 32.04 12.30 16.13
N ALA A 506 31.28 12.60 17.16
CA ALA A 506 31.08 11.77 18.35
C ALA A 506 29.57 11.68 18.61
N VAL A 507 29.10 10.48 18.97
CA VAL A 507 27.69 10.24 19.26
C VAL A 507 27.50 10.11 20.78
N ASP A 508 26.81 11.07 21.38
CA ASP A 508 26.42 11.05 22.79
C ASP A 508 24.90 11.13 22.90
N LEU A 509 24.27 9.99 23.18
CA LEU A 509 22.81 9.91 23.30
C LEU A 509 22.31 10.19 24.72
N SER A 510 23.18 10.70 25.61
CA SER A 510 22.82 11.00 27.01
C SER A 510 22.10 12.34 27.18
N ASP A 511 22.37 13.31 26.30
CA ASP A 511 21.67 14.60 26.18
C ASP A 511 20.84 14.74 24.88
N GLY A 512 20.78 13.64 24.11
CA GLY A 512 19.92 13.48 22.94
C GLY A 512 20.68 13.72 21.64
N LEU A 513 20.21 13.10 20.55
CA LEU A 513 20.85 13.26 19.25
C LEU A 513 20.75 14.72 18.79
N GLN A 514 21.88 15.34 18.47
CA GLN A 514 21.90 16.66 17.84
C GLN A 514 21.25 16.55 16.45
N HIS A 515 20.11 17.20 16.29
CA HIS A 515 19.35 17.18 15.06
C HIS A 515 19.63 18.39 14.17
N PHE A 516 19.42 18.25 12.87
CA PHE A 516 19.54 19.37 11.94
C PHE A 516 18.46 20.45 12.18
N GLY A 517 18.75 21.67 11.72
CA GLY A 517 17.77 22.73 11.53
C GLY A 517 17.54 23.04 10.05
N ASP A 518 16.87 24.15 9.77
CA ASP A 518 16.52 24.55 8.40
C ASP A 518 17.75 24.79 7.51
N THR A 519 18.90 25.10 8.10
CA THR A 519 20.12 25.44 7.35
C THR A 519 20.85 24.23 6.81
N ASP A 520 20.84 23.14 7.57
CA ASP A 520 21.68 21.96 7.39
C ASP A 520 20.89 20.67 7.17
N SER A 521 19.56 20.72 7.06
CA SER A 521 18.68 19.56 6.82
C SER A 521 19.12 18.65 5.68
N VAL A 522 19.58 19.22 4.57
CA VAL A 522 20.07 18.45 3.42
C VAL A 522 21.37 17.69 3.71
N ALA A 523 22.19 18.15 4.66
CA ALA A 523 23.48 17.53 4.98
C ALA A 523 23.43 16.69 6.25
N GLY A 524 22.58 17.07 7.21
CA GLY A 524 22.58 16.61 8.59
C GLY A 524 23.77 17.12 9.41
N THR A 525 23.64 17.03 10.73
CA THR A 525 24.69 17.35 11.70
C THR A 525 25.83 16.34 11.63
N ILE A 526 27.01 16.69 12.14
CA ILE A 526 28.12 15.74 12.22
C ILE A 526 27.80 14.53 13.10
N GLU A 527 26.96 14.70 14.12
CA GLU A 527 26.55 13.62 15.00
C GLU A 527 25.63 12.63 14.28
N GLU A 528 24.60 13.12 13.58
CA GLU A 528 23.71 12.29 12.74
C GLU A 528 24.52 11.51 11.71
N ARG A 529 25.43 12.18 10.98
CA ARG A 529 26.28 11.53 9.97
C ARG A 529 27.16 10.45 10.59
N THR A 530 27.68 10.68 11.79
CA THR A 530 28.49 9.69 12.51
C THR A 530 27.67 8.49 12.91
N LEU A 531 26.45 8.71 13.42
CA LEU A 531 25.52 7.66 13.80
C LEU A 531 25.09 6.83 12.58
N VAL A 532 24.54 7.49 11.56
CA VAL A 532 23.95 6.84 10.37
C VAL A 532 24.99 6.02 9.61
N LYS A 533 26.16 6.62 9.30
CA LYS A 533 27.21 5.94 8.52
C LYS A 533 27.84 4.75 9.25
N SER A 534 27.56 4.59 10.55
CA SER A 534 28.05 3.45 11.33
C SER A 534 27.20 2.18 11.12
N VAL A 535 25.95 2.35 10.67
CA VAL A 535 24.94 1.29 10.52
C VAL A 535 24.43 1.11 9.09
N ASP A 536 24.68 2.10 8.23
CA ASP A 536 24.49 2.04 6.78
C ASP A 536 25.17 0.81 6.16
N ASP A 537 24.47 0.09 5.28
CA ASP A 537 25.03 -1.04 4.52
C ASP A 537 25.46 -0.67 3.10
N GLY A 538 25.19 0.58 2.69
CA GLY A 538 25.50 1.13 1.39
C GLY A 538 24.55 0.71 0.27
N ASP A 539 23.51 -0.09 0.53
CA ASP A 539 22.49 -0.41 -0.48
C ASP A 539 21.48 0.75 -0.56
N PRO A 540 21.45 1.53 -1.66
CA PRO A 540 20.49 2.62 -1.78
C PRO A 540 19.04 2.14 -1.82
N ARG A 541 18.77 0.83 -1.97
CA ARG A 541 17.42 0.28 -2.09
C ARG A 541 16.79 -0.07 -0.75
N THR A 542 17.49 0.15 0.36
CA THR A 542 16.95 -0.02 1.71
C THR A 542 16.69 1.32 2.38
N ILE A 543 15.78 1.31 3.35
CA ILE A 543 15.57 2.42 4.27
C ILE A 543 16.08 2.02 5.66
N GLU A 544 17.06 2.72 6.20
CA GLU A 544 17.47 2.62 7.60
C GLU A 544 16.40 3.30 8.47
N VAL A 545 15.78 2.52 9.38
CA VAL A 545 14.86 3.06 10.39
C VAL A 545 15.53 2.94 11.74
N ILE A 546 15.94 4.08 12.29
CA ILE A 546 16.78 4.16 13.48
C ILE A 546 15.97 4.75 14.64
N VAL A 547 15.98 4.06 15.79
CA VAL A 547 15.37 4.55 17.03
C VAL A 547 16.43 5.05 17.98
N VAL A 548 16.36 6.33 18.34
CA VAL A 548 17.21 7.00 19.35
C VAL A 548 16.44 7.30 20.64
N PRO A 549 17.10 7.66 21.75
CA PRO A 549 16.40 7.92 23.00
C PRO A 549 15.50 9.15 22.94
N PHE A 550 16.03 10.27 22.45
CA PHE A 550 15.38 11.56 22.25
C PHE A 550 16.29 12.43 21.38
N PHE A 551 15.70 13.43 20.73
CA PHE A 551 16.44 14.49 20.06
C PHE A 551 16.86 15.57 21.07
N GLY A 552 18.05 16.14 20.90
CA GLY A 552 18.54 17.26 21.70
C GLY A 552 17.65 18.50 21.52
N GLY A 553 17.63 19.41 22.50
CA GLY A 553 16.87 20.68 22.41
C GLY A 553 15.33 20.55 22.56
N GLY A 554 14.76 19.37 22.35
CA GLY A 554 13.33 19.06 22.53
C GLY A 554 12.43 19.48 21.36
N GLY A 555 11.22 18.90 21.29
CA GLY A 555 10.19 19.24 20.29
C GLY A 555 10.21 18.41 19.00
N ARG A 556 11.37 17.86 18.60
CA ARG A 556 11.51 16.91 17.49
C ARG A 556 11.25 15.49 17.97
N ILE A 557 10.54 14.68 17.19
CA ILE A 557 10.25 13.26 17.48
C ILE A 557 10.53 12.31 16.30
N GLY A 558 10.75 12.87 15.11
CA GLY A 558 11.12 12.17 13.89
C GLY A 558 11.80 13.11 12.90
N GLU A 559 12.67 12.54 12.06
CA GLU A 559 13.30 13.20 10.91
C GLU A 559 13.66 12.17 9.84
N SER A 560 13.93 12.66 8.64
CA SER A 560 14.24 11.83 7.48
C SER A 560 15.23 12.49 6.53
N PHE A 561 16.02 11.66 5.87
CA PHE A 561 16.96 12.06 4.81
C PHE A 561 16.51 11.41 3.49
N ILE A 562 16.25 12.22 2.47
CA ILE A 562 15.68 11.75 1.20
C ILE A 562 16.74 11.57 0.12
N GLY A 563 16.42 10.81 -0.92
CA GLY A 563 17.36 10.53 -2.00
C GLY A 563 17.69 11.75 -2.87
N SER A 564 16.71 12.63 -3.10
CA SER A 564 16.87 13.78 -4.00
C SER A 564 17.78 14.89 -3.47
N ASP A 565 18.05 14.96 -2.17
CA ASP A 565 18.98 15.93 -1.58
C ASP A 565 20.42 15.74 -2.08
N GLY A 566 20.74 14.56 -2.60
CA GLY A 566 22.07 14.26 -3.15
C GLY A 566 23.18 14.22 -2.10
N SER A 567 22.81 14.15 -0.82
CA SER A 567 23.72 14.04 0.31
C SER A 567 24.26 12.62 0.47
N SER A 568 25.23 12.47 1.37
CA SER A 568 25.79 11.15 1.69
C SER A 568 24.86 10.31 2.57
N MET A 569 24.00 10.96 3.36
CA MET A 569 22.86 10.32 4.03
C MET A 569 21.66 10.38 3.10
N ARG A 570 20.99 9.24 2.92
CA ARG A 570 19.83 9.10 2.06
C ARG A 570 19.03 7.89 2.49
N ASN A 571 17.71 7.95 2.31
CA ASN A 571 16.79 6.88 2.66
C ASN A 571 16.92 6.47 4.13
N VAL A 572 16.99 7.47 5.01
CA VAL A 572 17.10 7.23 6.45
C VAL A 572 15.93 7.89 7.14
N VAL A 573 15.40 7.20 8.14
CA VAL A 573 14.40 7.71 9.07
C VAL A 573 14.96 7.54 10.48
N ILE A 574 14.99 8.63 11.24
CA ILE A 574 15.35 8.60 12.65
C ILE A 574 14.11 9.01 13.44
N ILE A 575 13.71 8.19 14.40
CA ILE A 575 12.63 8.51 15.33
C ILE A 575 13.13 8.37 16.76
N ASP A 576 12.49 9.07 17.68
CA ASP A 576 12.83 8.95 19.07
C ASP A 576 11.82 8.13 19.89
N ARG A 577 12.09 7.98 21.19
CA ARG A 577 11.20 7.30 22.12
C ARG A 577 9.82 7.97 22.21
N ALA A 578 9.72 9.29 22.08
CA ALA A 578 8.44 10.00 22.13
C ALA A 578 7.60 9.67 20.89
N GLY A 579 8.20 9.62 19.70
CA GLY A 579 7.56 9.13 18.47
C GLY A 579 7.03 7.70 18.63
N VAL A 580 7.88 6.77 19.12
CA VAL A 580 7.48 5.38 19.40
C VAL A 580 6.40 5.26 20.49
N ARG A 581 6.31 6.22 21.42
CA ARG A 581 5.28 6.24 22.46
C ARG A 581 3.96 6.81 21.97
N ALA A 582 4.00 7.83 21.12
CA ALA A 582 2.83 8.45 20.52
C ALA A 582 2.09 7.48 19.58
N ARG A 583 2.83 6.61 18.84
CA ARG A 583 2.25 5.56 18.01
C ARG A 583 1.12 6.08 17.11
N ARG A 584 -0.12 5.64 17.37
CA ARG A 584 -1.31 5.95 16.59
C ARG A 584 -1.75 7.41 16.69
N THR A 585 -1.23 8.19 17.64
CA THR A 585 -1.59 9.61 17.78
C THR A 585 -0.74 10.54 16.92
N SER A 586 0.52 10.21 16.66
CA SER A 586 1.41 11.03 15.81
C SER A 586 1.77 10.37 14.48
N LEU A 587 1.74 9.04 14.41
CA LEU A 587 2.14 8.26 13.23
C LEU A 587 3.52 8.66 12.68
N THR A 588 4.42 9.08 13.59
CA THR A 588 5.73 9.64 13.25
C THR A 588 6.52 8.76 12.29
N LEU A 589 6.64 7.46 12.55
CA LEU A 589 7.36 6.58 11.64
C LEU A 589 6.72 6.52 10.24
N ALA A 590 5.38 6.49 10.17
CA ALA A 590 4.69 6.44 8.89
C ALA A 590 4.89 7.73 8.08
N HIS A 591 4.89 8.87 8.78
CA HIS A 591 5.13 10.21 8.24
C HIS A 591 6.57 10.35 7.71
N GLU A 592 7.58 10.03 8.52
CA GLU A 592 8.98 10.13 8.10
C GLU A 592 9.31 9.18 6.93
N LEU A 593 8.70 7.99 6.92
CA LEU A 593 8.78 7.10 5.76
C LEU A 593 8.17 7.75 4.51
N GLY A 594 7.20 8.64 4.64
CA GLY A 594 6.61 9.37 3.54
C GLY A 594 7.55 10.32 2.84
N HIS A 595 8.36 11.09 3.58
CA HIS A 595 9.40 11.91 2.97
C HIS A 595 10.33 11.08 2.09
N VAL A 596 10.73 9.90 2.56
CA VAL A 596 11.61 8.98 1.81
C VAL A 596 10.88 8.32 0.63
N ILE A 597 9.70 7.74 0.84
CA ILE A 597 8.95 6.98 -0.19
C ILE A 597 8.44 7.90 -1.31
N LEU A 598 8.02 9.11 -0.95
CA LEU A 598 7.52 10.10 -1.89
C LEU A 598 8.63 10.98 -2.48
N ASP A 599 9.84 10.90 -1.93
CA ASP A 599 10.97 11.78 -2.25
C ASP A 599 10.51 13.25 -2.18
N GLU A 600 10.10 13.67 -0.99
CA GLU A 600 9.43 14.95 -0.70
C GLU A 600 10.05 15.62 0.54
N PRO A 601 10.79 16.74 0.38
CA PRO A 601 11.56 17.35 1.47
C PRO A 601 10.77 18.24 2.43
N GLY A 602 9.52 18.59 2.10
CA GLY A 602 8.70 19.51 2.89
C GLY A 602 7.30 18.98 3.08
N HIS A 603 6.49 19.73 3.82
CA HIS A 603 5.12 19.35 4.14
C HIS A 603 4.12 20.22 3.35
N PRO A 604 2.92 19.73 3.02
CA PRO A 604 1.91 20.51 2.31
C PRO A 604 1.55 21.85 2.98
N ASP A 605 1.55 21.88 4.32
CA ASP A 605 1.25 23.04 5.16
C ASP A 605 2.35 24.12 5.10
N ASP A 606 3.61 23.74 4.85
CA ASP A 606 4.70 24.69 4.55
C ASP A 606 4.40 25.55 3.31
N TYR A 607 3.53 25.05 2.42
CA TYR A 607 3.07 25.73 1.21
C TYR A 607 1.66 26.31 1.34
N GLY A 608 1.09 26.34 2.54
CA GLY A 608 -0.20 26.94 2.87
C GLY A 608 -1.41 26.04 2.63
N ILE A 609 -1.23 24.72 2.48
CA ILE A 609 -2.30 23.74 2.34
C ILE A 609 -2.41 22.93 3.63
N ASP A 610 -3.27 23.36 4.55
CA ASP A 610 -3.57 22.65 5.80
C ASP A 610 -4.63 21.55 5.55
N THR A 611 -4.26 20.32 5.85
CA THR A 611 -4.99 19.07 5.61
C THR A 611 -4.84 18.12 6.80
N PRO A 612 -5.47 18.39 7.95
CA PRO A 612 -5.13 17.82 9.26
C PRO A 612 -5.50 16.33 9.45
N THR A 613 -5.92 15.66 8.37
CA THR A 613 -6.19 14.22 8.31
C THR A 613 -5.24 13.46 7.37
N LEU A 614 -4.47 14.16 6.52
CA LEU A 614 -3.49 13.57 5.61
C LEU A 614 -2.17 13.31 6.33
N LEU A 615 -1.50 12.22 5.99
CA LEU A 615 -0.30 11.75 6.69
C LEU A 615 0.87 12.73 6.62
N MET A 616 1.05 13.41 5.48
CA MET A 616 2.24 14.22 5.18
C MET A 616 2.21 15.64 5.75
N ASP A 617 1.17 15.97 6.51
CA ASP A 617 0.96 17.29 7.11
C ASP A 617 1.72 17.42 8.45
N SER A 618 2.49 18.49 8.64
CA SER A 618 3.49 18.64 9.72
C SER A 618 2.90 19.05 11.06
N ASP A 619 1.92 19.95 11.05
CA ASP A 619 1.32 20.54 12.26
C ASP A 619 0.06 19.79 12.71
N ALA A 620 -0.28 18.71 11.99
CA ALA A 620 -1.52 17.97 12.07
C ALA A 620 -1.84 17.52 13.50
N SER A 621 -2.47 18.43 14.20
CA SER A 621 -2.84 18.35 15.61
C SER A 621 -4.33 18.03 15.77
N ASP A 622 -4.87 17.32 14.74
CA ASP A 622 -6.04 16.43 14.74
C ASP A 622 -7.41 17.00 14.30
N GLY A 623 -7.83 16.72 13.05
CA GLY A 623 -9.18 17.02 12.54
C GLY A 623 -10.25 15.93 12.80
N SER A 624 -9.87 14.82 13.45
CA SER A 624 -10.64 13.60 13.78
C SER A 624 -11.14 12.72 12.62
N PRO A 625 -11.19 11.36 12.70
CA PRO A 625 -11.05 10.51 13.90
C PRO A 625 -9.81 9.57 13.94
N PHE A 626 -8.61 9.91 14.41
CA PHE A 626 -8.06 11.13 15.00
C PHE A 626 -6.54 11.15 14.73
N GLY A 627 -6.10 12.06 13.87
CA GLY A 627 -4.71 12.24 13.44
C GLY A 627 -4.47 12.19 11.91
N PRO A 628 -3.31 12.70 11.45
CA PRO A 628 -2.84 12.67 10.06
C PRO A 628 -2.53 11.23 9.64
N ARG A 629 -3.49 10.55 9.04
CA ARG A 629 -3.38 9.09 8.84
C ARG A 629 -3.85 8.58 7.49
N ARG A 630 -4.21 9.50 6.61
CA ARG A 630 -4.72 9.21 5.28
C ARG A 630 -3.68 9.50 4.23
N LEU A 631 -3.62 8.64 3.24
CA LEU A 631 -2.83 8.87 2.03
C LEU A 631 -3.81 9.08 0.88
N THR A 632 -3.54 10.09 0.06
CA THR A 632 -4.34 10.37 -1.14
C THR A 632 -4.04 9.34 -2.25
N VAL A 633 -4.84 9.36 -3.32
CA VAL A 633 -4.49 8.59 -4.53
C VAL A 633 -3.15 9.08 -5.11
N ASP A 634 -2.92 10.39 -5.08
CA ASP A 634 -1.73 11.02 -5.67
C ASP A 634 -0.47 10.66 -4.89
N ASP A 635 -0.55 10.56 -3.56
CA ASP A 635 0.53 10.03 -2.73
C ASP A 635 0.89 8.61 -3.15
N CYS A 636 -0.12 7.75 -3.36
CA CYS A 636 0.12 6.38 -3.79
C CYS A 636 0.74 6.30 -5.19
N VAL A 637 0.28 7.14 -6.13
CA VAL A 637 0.85 7.22 -7.48
C VAL A 637 2.29 7.73 -7.43
N ARG A 638 2.56 8.76 -6.61
CA ARG A 638 3.89 9.30 -6.40
C ARG A 638 4.83 8.27 -5.77
N ALA A 639 4.38 7.53 -4.76
CA ALA A 639 5.14 6.46 -4.15
C ALA A 639 5.58 5.41 -5.18
N VAL A 640 4.67 4.94 -6.04
CA VAL A 640 5.01 4.00 -7.11
C VAL A 640 5.95 4.63 -8.15
N ARG A 641 5.78 5.91 -8.47
CA ARG A 641 6.66 6.60 -9.43
C ARG A 641 8.09 6.77 -8.90
N GLN A 642 8.25 7.22 -7.66
CA GLN A 642 9.55 7.56 -7.08
C GLN A 642 10.26 6.36 -6.47
N SER A 643 9.51 5.41 -5.95
CA SER A 643 10.05 4.28 -5.19
C SER A 643 9.72 2.91 -5.81
N GLY A 644 8.86 2.84 -6.83
CA GLY A 644 8.46 1.58 -7.49
C GLY A 644 9.57 0.90 -8.29
N PRO A 645 9.33 -0.31 -8.84
CA PRO A 645 10.33 -1.08 -9.57
C PRO A 645 10.98 -0.37 -10.77
N GLY A 646 10.28 0.60 -11.37
CA GLY A 646 10.76 1.40 -12.50
C GLY A 646 11.49 2.69 -12.11
N SER A 647 11.64 2.99 -10.82
CA SER A 647 12.28 4.22 -10.36
C SER A 647 13.81 4.15 -10.41
N ARG A 648 14.48 5.28 -10.20
CA ARG A 648 15.95 5.36 -10.17
C ARG A 648 16.53 4.54 -9.01
N ILE A 649 15.87 4.57 -7.86
CA ILE A 649 16.24 3.84 -6.65
C ILE A 649 14.98 3.08 -6.20
N PRO A 650 14.82 1.81 -6.60
CA PRO A 650 13.62 1.06 -6.29
C PRO A 650 13.62 0.60 -4.83
N LEU A 651 12.96 1.37 -3.96
CA LEU A 651 12.71 1.01 -2.55
C LEU A 651 11.56 0.00 -2.42
N LEU A 652 10.65 -0.01 -3.40
CA LEU A 652 9.50 -0.90 -3.48
C LEU A 652 9.76 -2.00 -4.50
N THR A 653 9.46 -3.22 -4.09
CA THR A 653 9.49 -4.41 -4.96
C THR A 653 8.08 -4.95 -5.13
N GLU A 654 7.73 -5.42 -6.32
CA GLU A 654 6.46 -6.12 -6.53
C GLU A 654 6.39 -7.34 -5.61
N TRP A 655 5.26 -7.47 -4.91
CA TRP A 655 5.01 -8.60 -4.05
C TRP A 655 3.66 -9.21 -4.41
N LYS A 656 3.72 -10.14 -5.38
CA LYS A 656 2.52 -10.75 -5.98
C LYS A 656 1.62 -11.39 -4.93
N LEU A 657 0.32 -11.37 -5.22
CA LEU A 657 -0.66 -12.13 -4.46
C LEU A 657 -0.38 -13.62 -4.66
N SER A 658 -0.64 -14.39 -3.61
CA SER A 658 -0.51 -15.85 -3.61
C SER A 658 -1.84 -16.48 -3.25
N PRO A 659 -2.10 -17.74 -3.64
CA PRO A 659 -3.29 -18.47 -3.22
C PRO A 659 -3.49 -18.40 -1.71
N LEU A 660 -4.72 -18.17 -1.27
CA LEU A 660 -5.06 -18.14 0.16
C LEU A 660 -5.72 -19.43 0.58
N LYS A 661 -5.42 -19.85 1.82
CA LYS A 661 -6.19 -20.90 2.49
C LYS A 661 -7.23 -20.22 3.37
N TYR A 662 -8.49 -20.42 3.03
CA TYR A 662 -9.59 -19.96 3.86
C TYR A 662 -9.80 -20.95 5.01
N PRO A 663 -9.78 -20.50 6.27
CA PRO A 663 -10.14 -21.38 7.38
C PRO A 663 -11.59 -21.86 7.17
N THR A 664 -11.77 -23.17 7.21
CA THR A 664 -13.09 -23.82 7.25
C THR A 664 -13.63 -23.69 8.67
N ARG A 665 -14.87 -23.20 8.80
CA ARG A 665 -15.58 -23.15 10.08
C ARG A 665 -16.50 -24.35 10.24
#